data_AF-A0A3E0NUH2-F1
#
_entry.id   AF-A0A3E0NUH2-F1
#
_cell.length_a   1.000
_cell.length_b   1.000
_cell.length_c   1.000
_cell.angle_alpha   90.00
_cell.angle_beta   90.00
_cell.angle_gamma   90.00
#
_symmetry.space_group_name_H-M   'P 1'
#
loop_
_entity.id
_entity.type
_entity.pdbx_description
1 polymer ?
#
loop_
_entity_poly.entity_id
_entity_poly.type
_entity_poly.pdbx_seq_one_letter_code
_entity_poly.pdbx_strand_id
1 'polypeptide(L)'
;MIVGAQAPMIVPAVAVDIVEATGPEDEPGEESPPEPLEDPYADPEPPADDEAEDAPASLDDPPATVSDDEDEETESEAPDDSPATASDEPQPLEKLPVVEPKDPSQEDGVPSAVISDEVPHGKPAKLPSAPEGPAPLKNPAETKVRPKLDPSTLDGVHPGTTTRAELHEHWGKPDRMMRVAGGVRELYEFQKLGRVQATIVENVVDSLMVRVARPLPAEALAGRLALTDVEPVEVYNPYGQHLGTAYPERGVLFAFVPGSRPPRVFQVVIEAIDAPPFLSRAEALLPEHTADALADVEVALKLAPDHPQAHHLAAEIALAEGKLDDALKSAQHAADLAPREMSHRLLVARILAAAGDYPQAISRVRDVIDQPDVDDLSVAKAYCQWGDYLARSAERDFTGAIERHQQAIKLAEPLANHRQRSVRREAKELLLDAHLAVAYDVGWGHWQQKDVVVPKWISRAMLYAEDLFRHEQADANVRLRIYMGAVAALSGVETPPDASQWIGGLRQLGRTMYEEATDATYRAGLCWKLACALTDAVEIELARHEADEALALGEMAQTLFAESQPVSGDLPMHNYRRGYSAYRMGVVHAVERDDHVRAVEWFNRATPLLERPVPAASIDAGTQGEAFVSMAVSYWSQSNSREALRLTNQGLKLMEQAVTDGSMEAAALAIPYGNLAAMHEELGDPEQAKWCAELAARYEDSATK
;
A
#
# COMPACT_ATOMS: atom_id res chain seq x y z
N MET A 1 -11.03 -25.41 10.32
CA MET A 1 -11.06 -24.34 11.36
C MET A 1 -10.73 -23.05 10.65
N ILE A 2 -11.59 -22.04 10.77
CA ILE A 2 -12.04 -21.22 9.64
C ILE A 2 -11.70 -19.74 9.83
N VAL A 3 -11.11 -19.15 8.78
CA VAL A 3 -11.10 -17.73 8.39
C VAL A 3 -10.81 -16.70 9.48
N GLY A 4 -9.56 -16.21 9.48
CA GLY A 4 -9.17 -14.95 10.12
C GLY A 4 -9.60 -13.74 9.28
N ALA A 5 -10.90 -13.58 9.04
CA ALA A 5 -11.40 -12.26 8.71
C ALA A 5 -11.22 -11.37 9.95
N GLN A 6 -11.04 -10.05 9.75
CA GLN A 6 -11.35 -9.07 10.79
C GLN A 6 -12.68 -9.49 11.43
N ALA A 7 -12.73 -9.66 12.75
CA ALA A 7 -14.01 -9.68 13.42
C ALA A 7 -14.59 -8.26 13.22
N PRO A 8 -15.65 -8.06 12.41
CA PRO A 8 -16.36 -6.79 12.51
C PRO A 8 -16.85 -6.68 13.94
N MET A 9 -17.10 -5.48 14.47
CA MET A 9 -17.84 -5.39 15.73
C MET A 9 -19.21 -6.05 15.54
N ILE A 10 -19.34 -7.28 16.03
CA ILE A 10 -20.53 -8.10 15.85
C ILE A 10 -21.58 -7.55 16.79
N VAL A 11 -22.37 -6.58 16.30
CA VAL A 11 -23.69 -6.31 16.87
C VAL A 11 -24.47 -7.62 16.75
N PRO A 12 -24.78 -8.33 17.85
CA PRO A 12 -25.39 -9.64 17.76
C PRO A 12 -26.79 -9.51 17.16
N ALA A 13 -27.05 -10.24 16.07
CA ALA A 13 -28.36 -10.28 15.45
C ALA A 13 -29.39 -10.82 16.45
N VAL A 14 -30.39 -10.00 16.81
CA VAL A 14 -31.53 -10.41 17.64
C VAL A 14 -32.78 -10.41 16.77
N ALA A 15 -33.32 -11.60 16.53
CA ALA A 15 -34.62 -11.76 15.88
C ALA A 15 -35.70 -11.01 16.67
N VAL A 16 -36.59 -10.32 15.95
CA VAL A 16 -37.65 -9.51 16.55
C VAL A 16 -38.96 -10.32 16.54
N ASP A 17 -39.21 -11.05 17.62
CA ASP A 17 -40.54 -11.60 17.88
C ASP A 17 -41.50 -10.44 18.23
N ILE A 18 -42.44 -10.15 17.32
CA ILE A 18 -43.54 -9.21 17.57
C ILE A 18 -44.69 -9.98 18.22
N VAL A 19 -44.95 -9.71 19.49
CA VAL A 19 -46.18 -10.15 20.16
C VAL A 19 -47.16 -8.97 20.16
N GLU A 20 -48.24 -9.10 19.38
CA GLU A 20 -49.33 -8.13 19.41
C GLU A 20 -50.07 -8.17 20.75
N ALA A 21 -50.42 -6.99 21.27
CA ALA A 21 -51.32 -6.83 22.42
C ALA A 21 -52.41 -5.82 22.04
N THR A 22 -53.67 -6.19 22.26
CA THR A 22 -54.83 -5.58 21.61
C THR A 22 -55.52 -4.47 22.42
N GLY A 23 -55.87 -3.38 21.72
CA GLY A 23 -57.06 -2.54 21.97
C GLY A 23 -56.91 -1.31 22.89
N PRO A 24 -57.91 -0.41 22.92
CA PRO A 24 -59.16 -0.40 22.12
C PRO A 24 -59.39 0.85 21.23
N GLU A 25 -60.12 0.63 20.14
CA GLU A 25 -61.17 1.46 19.50
C GLU A 25 -61.15 3.01 19.61
N ASP A 26 -60.98 3.65 18.46
CA ASP A 26 -61.69 4.89 18.06
C ASP A 26 -61.91 4.83 16.52
N GLU A 27 -63.15 5.06 16.06
CA GLU A 27 -63.62 4.98 14.65
C GLU A 27 -64.38 6.27 14.26
N PRO A 28 -64.61 6.56 12.95
CA PRO A 28 -63.74 6.35 11.79
C PRO A 28 -63.60 7.63 10.93
N GLY A 29 -62.63 7.67 10.02
CA GLY A 29 -62.52 8.65 8.95
C GLY A 29 -62.25 7.96 7.61
N GLU A 30 -63.07 8.23 6.60
CA GLU A 30 -63.01 7.57 5.28
C GLU A 30 -61.76 8.01 4.48
N GLU A 31 -60.79 7.11 4.30
CA GLU A 31 -59.84 7.15 3.18
C GLU A 31 -59.66 5.74 2.58
N SER A 32 -59.45 5.68 1.27
CA SER A 32 -59.46 4.46 0.45
C SER A 32 -58.36 3.46 0.83
N PRO A 33 -58.57 2.14 0.64
CA PRO A 33 -57.58 1.13 1.03
C PRO A 33 -56.30 1.21 0.19
N PRO A 34 -55.11 1.08 0.80
CA PRO A 34 -53.87 0.86 0.07
C PRO A 34 -53.80 -0.57 -0.49
N GLU A 35 -53.11 -0.75 -1.60
CA GLU A 35 -52.79 -2.06 -2.17
C GLU A 35 -51.87 -2.86 -1.22
N PRO A 36 -51.91 -4.21 -1.23
CA PRO A 36 -51.03 -5.02 -0.42
C PRO A 36 -49.57 -4.83 -0.84
N LEU A 37 -48.68 -4.57 0.12
CA LEU A 37 -47.23 -4.64 -0.12
C LEU A 37 -46.84 -6.09 -0.36
N GLU A 38 -46.25 -6.36 -1.52
CA GLU A 38 -45.59 -7.65 -1.81
C GLU A 38 -44.34 -7.81 -0.92
N ASP A 39 -44.11 -9.02 -0.42
CA ASP A 39 -42.96 -9.37 0.40
C ASP A 39 -41.71 -9.57 -0.50
N PRO A 40 -40.66 -8.74 -0.36
CA PRO A 40 -39.46 -8.86 -1.18
C PRO A 40 -38.50 -9.99 -0.74
N TYR A 41 -38.89 -10.82 0.23
CA TYR A 41 -38.09 -11.95 0.75
C TYR A 41 -38.77 -13.33 0.62
N ALA A 42 -39.80 -13.46 -0.22
CA ALA A 42 -40.37 -14.75 -0.56
C ALA A 42 -39.45 -15.56 -1.51
N ASP A 43 -38.64 -16.47 -0.97
CA ASP A 43 -37.97 -17.51 -1.75
C ASP A 43 -39.01 -18.42 -2.43
N PRO A 44 -38.81 -18.84 -3.69
CA PRO A 44 -39.74 -19.74 -4.37
C PRO A 44 -39.60 -21.18 -3.85
N GLU A 45 -40.72 -21.76 -3.39
CA GLU A 45 -40.79 -23.19 -3.05
C GLU A 45 -40.48 -24.07 -4.29
N PRO A 46 -39.73 -25.17 -4.13
CA PRO A 46 -39.55 -26.16 -5.19
C PRO A 46 -40.84 -26.99 -5.38
N PRO A 47 -41.23 -27.35 -6.61
CA PRO A 47 -42.35 -28.26 -6.83
C PRO A 47 -42.00 -29.67 -6.38
N ALA A 48 -42.93 -30.32 -5.67
CA ALA A 48 -42.84 -31.72 -5.27
C ALA A 48 -43.33 -32.69 -6.38
N ASP A 49 -42.87 -33.94 -6.29
CA ASP A 49 -42.97 -34.98 -7.30
C ASP A 49 -44.38 -35.60 -7.49
N ASP A 50 -44.62 -36.23 -8.65
CA ASP A 50 -44.80 -37.70 -8.74
C ASP A 50 -45.15 -38.16 -10.18
N GLU A 51 -44.43 -39.16 -10.71
CA GLU A 51 -44.95 -40.52 -10.99
C GLU A 51 -43.85 -41.44 -11.56
N ALA A 52 -44.00 -42.75 -11.37
CA ALA A 52 -42.92 -43.75 -11.42
C ALA A 52 -42.91 -44.65 -12.67
N GLU A 53 -41.80 -45.40 -12.91
CA GLU A 53 -41.86 -46.86 -13.15
C GLU A 53 -40.48 -47.58 -13.14
N ASP A 54 -40.46 -48.71 -12.41
CA ASP A 54 -39.62 -49.93 -12.53
C ASP A 54 -38.08 -49.98 -12.34
N ALA A 55 -37.62 -51.20 -12.00
CA ALA A 55 -36.40 -51.52 -11.22
C ALA A 55 -35.57 -52.70 -11.85
N PRO A 56 -34.81 -53.55 -11.10
CA PRO A 56 -33.55 -53.30 -10.34
C PRO A 56 -32.38 -54.28 -10.68
N ALA A 57 -31.15 -53.97 -10.21
CA ALA A 57 -30.08 -54.92 -9.79
C ALA A 57 -28.76 -54.15 -9.45
N SER A 58 -27.77 -54.61 -8.64
CA SER A 58 -27.70 -55.53 -7.48
C SER A 58 -26.22 -55.69 -7.02
N LEU A 59 -25.91 -55.75 -5.70
CA LEU A 59 -24.67 -56.34 -5.09
C LEU A 59 -23.33 -55.57 -5.36
N ASP A 60 -22.25 -55.60 -4.56
CA ASP A 60 -21.97 -56.09 -3.19
C ASP A 60 -20.68 -55.38 -2.61
N ASP A 61 -20.50 -55.45 -1.29
CA ASP A 61 -19.35 -54.98 -0.45
C ASP A 61 -18.13 -55.97 -0.44
N PRO A 62 -17.03 -55.81 0.37
CA PRO A 62 -16.01 -54.75 0.45
C PRO A 62 -14.54 -55.38 0.50
N PRO A 63 -13.48 -54.91 1.25
CA PRO A 63 -12.05 -55.20 0.97
C PRO A 63 -11.27 -56.14 1.95
N ALA A 64 -10.02 -56.56 1.60
CA ALA A 64 -9.01 -57.11 2.55
C ALA A 64 -7.52 -57.24 2.05
N THR A 65 -6.59 -56.52 2.71
CA THR A 65 -5.29 -56.90 3.33
C THR A 65 -4.26 -57.97 2.81
N VAL A 66 -2.98 -57.54 2.73
CA VAL A 66 -1.72 -58.06 3.40
C VAL A 66 -0.97 -59.34 2.90
N SER A 67 0.35 -59.37 3.18
CA SER A 67 1.39 -60.46 3.18
C SER A 67 2.10 -60.81 1.86
N ASP A 68 3.37 -61.25 1.81
CA ASP A 68 4.57 -61.15 2.69
C ASP A 68 5.81 -61.64 1.87
N ASP A 69 6.96 -61.87 2.54
CA ASP A 69 8.19 -62.59 2.10
C ASP A 69 9.16 -61.82 1.16
N GLU A 70 10.48 -62.02 1.18
CA GLU A 70 11.56 -62.32 2.15
C GLU A 70 12.82 -62.52 1.26
N ASP A 71 13.99 -62.05 1.67
CA ASP A 71 15.31 -62.71 1.45
C ASP A 71 16.47 -61.85 2.01
N GLU A 72 17.37 -62.47 2.77
CA GLU A 72 18.58 -61.88 3.34
C GLU A 72 19.83 -62.19 2.48
N GLU A 73 20.85 -61.32 2.51
CA GLU A 73 22.24 -61.79 2.65
C GLU A 73 23.16 -60.69 3.24
N THR A 74 24.21 -61.11 3.93
CA THR A 74 25.04 -60.28 4.85
C THR A 74 26.48 -60.15 4.37
N GLU A 75 27.17 -59.03 4.66
CA GLU A 75 28.43 -59.04 5.44
C GLU A 75 29.04 -57.64 5.73
N SER A 76 29.85 -57.63 6.80
CA SER A 76 30.48 -56.54 7.56
C SER A 76 31.67 -55.79 6.92
N GLU A 77 31.86 -54.52 7.31
CA GLU A 77 33.03 -53.96 8.05
C GLU A 77 33.18 -52.42 7.87
N ALA A 78 33.86 -51.76 8.81
CA ALA A 78 34.15 -50.32 8.87
C ALA A 78 35.53 -50.12 9.55
N PRO A 79 36.06 -48.89 9.73
CA PRO A 79 35.83 -47.59 9.06
C PRO A 79 37.14 -47.00 8.45
N ASP A 80 37.08 -45.90 7.68
CA ASP A 80 37.92 -44.72 7.97
C ASP A 80 37.59 -43.44 7.15
N ASP A 81 37.96 -42.31 7.76
CA ASP A 81 38.30 -40.95 7.30
C ASP A 81 37.49 -40.15 6.23
N SER A 82 37.53 -38.82 6.41
CA SER A 82 36.80 -37.78 5.65
C SER A 82 37.70 -37.08 4.60
N PRO A 83 37.24 -36.04 3.87
CA PRO A 83 35.91 -35.74 3.31
C PRO A 83 35.96 -35.64 1.76
N ALA A 84 34.85 -35.90 1.06
CA ALA A 84 34.80 -35.78 -0.40
C ALA A 84 33.60 -34.97 -0.92
N THR A 85 33.88 -34.15 -1.93
CA THR A 85 32.96 -33.33 -2.73
C THR A 85 32.22 -34.15 -3.79
N ALA A 86 30.91 -33.96 -3.91
CA ALA A 86 30.08 -34.16 -5.11
C ALA A 86 28.84 -33.26 -4.94
N SER A 87 28.45 -32.37 -5.84
CA SER A 87 28.05 -32.54 -7.26
C SER A 87 26.88 -33.51 -7.40
N ASP A 88 25.66 -32.97 -7.41
CA ASP A 88 24.44 -33.69 -7.77
C ASP A 88 23.72 -32.87 -8.86
N GLU A 89 23.74 -33.37 -10.10
CA GLU A 89 23.01 -32.79 -11.23
C GLU A 89 21.57 -33.32 -11.21
N PRO A 90 20.54 -32.46 -11.25
CA PRO A 90 19.17 -32.94 -11.41
C PRO A 90 18.96 -33.53 -12.81
N GLN A 91 18.36 -34.73 -12.87
CA GLN A 91 18.14 -35.45 -14.12
C GLN A 91 17.17 -34.72 -15.07
N PRO A 92 17.28 -34.92 -16.41
CA PRO A 92 16.52 -34.13 -17.38
C PRO A 92 15.08 -34.61 -17.49
N LEU A 93 14.13 -33.66 -17.39
CA LEU A 93 12.72 -33.88 -17.71
C LEU A 93 12.54 -34.29 -19.18
N GLU A 94 11.61 -35.22 -19.43
CA GLU A 94 11.37 -35.79 -20.76
C GLU A 94 10.91 -34.74 -21.78
N LYS A 95 11.50 -34.80 -22.98
CA LYS A 95 11.18 -33.89 -24.09
C LYS A 95 9.83 -34.26 -24.71
N LEU A 96 8.82 -33.43 -24.46
CA LEU A 96 7.61 -33.39 -25.28
C LEU A 96 7.95 -33.01 -26.74
N PRO A 97 7.16 -33.47 -27.72
CA PRO A 97 7.59 -33.50 -29.12
C PRO A 97 7.67 -32.10 -29.74
N VAL A 98 8.80 -31.83 -30.39
CA VAL A 98 8.98 -30.66 -31.27
C VAL A 98 8.06 -30.82 -32.48
N VAL A 99 7.01 -30.00 -32.54
CA VAL A 99 6.22 -29.80 -33.75
C VAL A 99 6.84 -28.62 -34.51
N GLU A 100 7.20 -28.83 -35.78
CA GLU A 100 7.76 -27.77 -36.63
C GLU A 100 6.72 -26.67 -36.89
N PRO A 101 7.01 -25.38 -36.62
CA PRO A 101 6.08 -24.29 -36.86
C PRO A 101 5.88 -24.05 -38.36
N LYS A 102 4.65 -23.73 -38.77
CA LYS A 102 4.29 -23.50 -40.17
C LYS A 102 3.65 -22.11 -40.37
N ASP A 103 4.46 -21.22 -40.95
CA ASP A 103 4.09 -19.90 -41.50
C ASP A 103 3.48 -18.92 -40.48
N PRO A 104 4.21 -17.91 -39.94
CA PRO A 104 3.72 -16.89 -38.99
C PRO A 104 2.59 -15.96 -39.44
N SER A 105 1.93 -16.24 -40.56
CA SER A 105 0.48 -16.03 -40.72
C SER A 105 -0.36 -16.94 -39.78
N GLN A 106 0.33 -17.82 -39.04
CA GLN A 106 0.04 -18.85 -38.06
C GLN A 106 1.33 -19.08 -37.20
N GLU A 107 1.66 -18.20 -36.25
CA GLU A 107 2.76 -18.34 -35.23
C GLU A 107 4.23 -18.33 -35.76
N ASP A 108 5.23 -17.62 -35.22
CA ASP A 108 5.35 -16.67 -34.09
C ASP A 108 6.62 -15.79 -34.32
N GLY A 109 7.11 -14.87 -33.48
CA GLY A 109 6.67 -14.44 -32.14
C GLY A 109 7.54 -13.35 -31.49
N VAL A 110 6.93 -12.20 -31.19
CA VAL A 110 7.24 -11.26 -30.08
C VAL A 110 5.86 -10.73 -29.63
N PRO A 111 5.53 -10.61 -28.33
CA PRO A 111 4.20 -10.16 -27.91
C PRO A 111 3.94 -8.69 -28.27
N SER A 112 3.48 -8.45 -29.50
CA SER A 112 2.85 -7.20 -29.88
C SER A 112 1.58 -7.06 -29.03
N ALA A 113 1.58 -6.08 -28.14
CA ALA A 113 0.44 -5.79 -27.28
C ALA A 113 -0.74 -5.28 -28.13
N VAL A 114 -1.51 -6.20 -28.70
CA VAL A 114 -2.80 -5.92 -29.33
C VAL A 114 -3.77 -5.54 -28.22
N ILE A 115 -3.76 -4.25 -27.88
CA ILE A 115 -4.83 -3.58 -27.18
C ILE A 115 -6.10 -3.84 -28.01
N SER A 116 -7.09 -4.49 -27.41
CA SER A 116 -8.41 -4.71 -28.01
C SER A 116 -9.03 -3.37 -28.45
N ASP A 117 -9.41 -3.27 -29.72
CA ASP A 117 -9.86 -2.01 -30.36
C ASP A 117 -11.24 -1.50 -29.89
N GLU A 118 -11.91 -2.17 -28.95
CA GLU A 118 -13.11 -1.65 -28.28
C GLU A 118 -12.76 -0.64 -27.17
N VAL A 119 -12.15 0.47 -27.58
CA VAL A 119 -12.01 1.68 -26.76
C VAL A 119 -13.25 2.54 -26.94
N PRO A 120 -14.06 2.81 -25.89
CA PRO A 120 -15.04 3.88 -25.96
C PRO A 120 -14.30 5.19 -26.24
N HIS A 121 -14.59 5.86 -27.36
CA HIS A 121 -13.99 7.13 -27.74
C HIS A 121 -14.48 8.30 -26.85
N GLY A 122 -14.27 8.19 -25.54
CA GLY A 122 -14.33 9.30 -24.60
C GLY A 122 -13.02 10.08 -24.68
N LYS A 123 -13.12 11.41 -24.82
CA LYS A 123 -11.98 12.29 -24.48
C LYS A 123 -11.57 12.01 -23.03
N PRO A 124 -10.28 12.09 -22.68
CA PRO A 124 -9.86 11.95 -21.28
C PRO A 124 -10.66 12.92 -20.42
N ALA A 125 -11.40 12.39 -19.45
CA ALA A 125 -12.19 13.20 -18.55
C ALA A 125 -11.23 14.06 -17.73
N LYS A 126 -11.36 15.39 -17.82
CA LYS A 126 -10.58 16.29 -16.99
C LYS A 126 -10.95 16.02 -15.54
N LEU A 127 -9.98 15.54 -14.75
CA LEU A 127 -10.17 15.23 -13.33
C LEU A 127 -10.82 16.45 -12.66
N PRO A 128 -11.96 16.31 -11.94
CA PRO A 128 -12.71 17.46 -11.44
C PRO A 128 -11.81 18.30 -10.54
N SER A 129 -11.76 19.62 -10.75
CA SER A 129 -10.91 20.52 -9.96
C SER A 129 -11.26 20.42 -8.47
N ALA A 130 -10.25 20.48 -7.60
CA ALA A 130 -10.47 20.56 -6.16
C ALA A 130 -11.40 21.76 -5.83
N PRO A 131 -12.29 21.64 -4.83
CA PRO A 131 -13.18 22.73 -4.45
C PRO A 131 -12.39 23.96 -3.98
N GLU A 132 -12.80 25.15 -4.39
CA GLU A 132 -12.20 26.40 -3.90
C GLU A 132 -12.72 26.74 -2.50
N GLY A 133 -11.81 26.82 -1.51
CA GLY A 133 -12.07 27.25 -0.13
C GLY A 133 -11.29 28.52 0.25
N PRO A 134 -11.82 29.43 1.08
CA PRO A 134 -11.25 30.76 1.31
C PRO A 134 -10.20 30.86 2.45
N ALA A 135 -9.48 31.99 2.44
CA ALA A 135 -8.32 32.37 3.26
C ALA A 135 -8.60 32.74 4.75
N PRO A 136 -7.58 33.10 5.57
CA PRO A 136 -6.20 32.59 5.66
C PRO A 136 -5.78 32.14 7.08
N LEU A 137 -4.69 31.35 7.14
CA LEU A 137 -3.75 31.15 8.27
C LEU A 137 -4.29 31.26 9.71
N LYS A 138 -4.45 30.09 10.35
CA LYS A 138 -4.15 29.91 11.78
C LYS A 138 -3.31 28.66 11.98
N ASN A 139 -2.16 28.82 12.62
CA ASN A 139 -1.41 27.76 13.27
C ASN A 139 -1.47 28.10 14.77
N PRO A 140 -1.74 27.13 15.65
CA PRO A 140 -0.67 26.26 16.11
C PRO A 140 -0.99 24.77 15.97
N ALA A 141 0.07 23.97 15.94
CA ALA A 141 0.01 22.57 16.32
C ALA A 141 -0.32 22.48 17.83
N GLU A 142 -1.61 22.55 18.17
CA GLU A 142 -2.08 22.16 19.49
C GLU A 142 -1.95 20.64 19.60
N THR A 143 -0.96 20.19 20.37
CA THR A 143 -0.84 18.79 20.74
C THR A 143 -2.10 18.42 21.53
N LYS A 144 -3.02 17.69 20.89
CA LYS A 144 -4.33 17.34 21.45
C LYS A 144 -4.10 16.59 22.76
N VAL A 145 -4.47 17.21 23.88
CA VAL A 145 -4.25 16.60 25.21
C VAL A 145 -5.16 15.38 25.29
N ARG A 146 -4.57 14.18 25.17
CA ARG A 146 -5.36 12.95 25.09
C ARG A 146 -6.26 12.81 26.32
N PRO A 147 -7.54 12.45 26.14
CA PRO A 147 -8.41 12.09 27.24
C PRO A 147 -7.82 10.89 28.00
N LYS A 148 -8.03 10.85 29.31
CA LYS A 148 -7.71 9.66 30.10
C LYS A 148 -8.75 8.58 29.80
N LEU A 149 -8.32 7.32 29.85
CA LEU A 149 -9.25 6.19 29.90
C LEU A 149 -10.16 6.36 31.12
N ASP A 150 -11.46 6.49 30.86
CA ASP A 150 -12.50 6.76 31.86
C ASP A 150 -13.72 5.86 31.55
N PRO A 151 -13.63 4.55 31.92
CA PRO A 151 -14.62 3.55 31.54
C PRO A 151 -16.03 3.94 31.96
N SER A 152 -16.96 3.90 31.03
CA SER A 152 -18.37 4.20 31.30
C SER A 152 -19.00 3.10 32.14
N THR A 153 -20.01 3.48 32.92
CA THR A 153 -20.71 2.61 33.85
C THR A 153 -22.21 2.75 33.70
N LEU A 154 -22.96 1.79 34.21
CA LEU A 154 -24.40 1.91 34.36
C LEU A 154 -24.79 1.58 35.79
N ASP A 155 -25.30 2.57 36.51
CA ASP A 155 -25.81 2.44 37.88
C ASP A 155 -24.86 1.66 38.84
N GLY A 156 -23.57 2.00 38.78
CA GLY A 156 -22.51 1.38 39.60
C GLY A 156 -21.92 0.08 39.05
N VAL A 157 -22.39 -0.42 37.91
CA VAL A 157 -21.81 -1.60 37.25
C VAL A 157 -20.75 -1.16 36.24
N HIS A 158 -19.55 -1.74 36.39
CA HIS A 158 -18.35 -1.50 35.58
C HIS A 158 -18.03 -2.76 34.76
N PRO A 159 -18.23 -2.75 33.44
CA PRO A 159 -17.73 -3.80 32.55
C PRO A 159 -16.23 -4.07 32.76
N GLY A 160 -15.83 -5.34 32.64
CA GLY A 160 -14.46 -5.83 32.87
C GLY A 160 -14.03 -5.94 34.33
N THR A 161 -14.82 -5.46 35.31
CA THR A 161 -14.43 -5.50 36.74
C THR A 161 -15.53 -5.94 37.70
N THR A 162 -16.79 -5.52 37.49
CA THR A 162 -17.90 -5.93 38.35
C THR A 162 -18.19 -7.42 38.16
N THR A 163 -18.13 -8.18 39.25
CA THR A 163 -18.49 -9.60 39.25
C THR A 163 -20.01 -9.78 39.15
N ARG A 164 -20.44 -10.98 38.75
CA ARG A 164 -21.87 -11.35 38.75
C ARG A 164 -22.53 -11.23 40.13
N ALA A 165 -21.78 -11.45 41.21
CA ALA A 165 -22.30 -11.35 42.57
C ALA A 165 -22.58 -9.89 42.93
N GLU A 166 -21.65 -8.98 42.62
CA GLU A 166 -21.83 -7.54 42.80
C GLU A 166 -22.93 -6.98 41.88
N LEU A 167 -23.04 -7.47 40.64
CA LEU A 167 -24.18 -7.15 39.75
C LEU A 167 -25.52 -7.50 40.43
N HIS A 168 -25.64 -8.66 41.07
CA HIS A 168 -26.86 -9.08 41.76
C HIS A 168 -27.10 -8.32 43.08
N GLU A 169 -26.05 -7.76 43.69
CA GLU A 169 -26.17 -6.85 44.83
C GLU A 169 -26.67 -5.46 44.40
N HIS A 170 -26.15 -4.94 43.28
CA HIS A 170 -26.54 -3.65 42.72
C HIS A 170 -27.94 -3.66 42.07
N TRP A 171 -28.23 -4.63 41.20
CA TRP A 171 -29.43 -4.67 40.36
C TRP A 171 -30.48 -5.70 40.79
N GLY A 172 -30.15 -6.57 41.77
CA GLY A 172 -31.02 -7.65 42.19
C GLY A 172 -30.98 -8.86 41.26
N LYS A 173 -32.06 -9.64 41.23
CA LYS A 173 -32.15 -10.85 40.39
C LYS A 173 -32.62 -10.49 38.97
N PRO A 174 -32.08 -11.12 37.93
CA PRO A 174 -32.53 -10.89 36.55
C PRO A 174 -33.94 -11.43 36.29
N ASP A 175 -34.67 -10.73 35.42
CA ASP A 175 -36.00 -11.13 34.94
C ASP A 175 -35.95 -12.36 34.04
N ARG A 176 -34.89 -12.46 33.22
CA ARG A 176 -34.63 -13.61 32.34
C ARG A 176 -33.14 -13.89 32.25
N MET A 177 -32.79 -15.17 32.14
CA MET A 177 -31.41 -15.64 31.96
C MET A 177 -31.33 -16.58 30.77
N MET A 178 -30.28 -16.42 29.96
CA MET A 178 -29.97 -17.23 28.79
C MET A 178 -28.51 -17.69 28.89
N ARG A 179 -28.21 -18.90 28.44
CA ARG A 179 -26.81 -19.35 28.30
C ARG A 179 -26.26 -18.82 26.98
N VAL A 180 -25.01 -18.38 26.99
CA VAL A 180 -24.25 -17.98 25.79
C VAL A 180 -22.91 -18.73 25.78
N ALA A 181 -22.18 -18.68 24.68
CA ALA A 181 -20.82 -19.21 24.65
C ALA A 181 -19.97 -18.52 25.74
N GLY A 182 -19.24 -19.30 26.54
CA GLY A 182 -18.38 -18.79 27.63
C GLY A 182 -19.11 -18.19 28.85
N GLY A 183 -20.44 -18.11 28.88
CA GLY A 183 -21.10 -17.29 29.89
C GLY A 183 -22.62 -17.36 30.00
N VAL A 184 -23.19 -16.35 30.65
CA VAL A 184 -24.64 -16.13 30.77
C VAL A 184 -25.01 -14.73 30.35
N ARG A 185 -26.23 -14.57 29.84
CA ARG A 185 -26.82 -13.32 29.44
C ARG A 185 -28.08 -13.09 30.26
N GLU A 186 -28.10 -12.00 31.00
CA GLU A 186 -29.11 -11.67 31.99
C GLU A 186 -29.85 -10.40 31.58
N LEU A 187 -31.19 -10.42 31.64
CA LEU A 187 -32.06 -9.33 31.25
C LEU A 187 -32.69 -8.69 32.49
N TYR A 188 -32.74 -7.36 32.49
CA TYR A 188 -33.26 -6.51 33.56
C TYR A 188 -34.18 -5.43 32.97
N GLU A 189 -35.37 -5.21 33.56
CA GLU A 189 -36.29 -4.13 33.19
C GLU A 189 -36.26 -2.95 34.19
N PHE A 190 -35.75 -1.81 33.73
CA PHE A 190 -35.64 -0.57 34.52
C PHE A 190 -36.71 0.44 34.12
N GLN A 191 -37.40 1.04 35.11
CA GLN A 191 -38.46 2.04 34.87
C GLN A 191 -38.06 3.25 34.03
N LYS A 192 -36.78 3.66 34.07
CA LYS A 192 -36.27 4.84 33.34
C LYS A 192 -35.43 4.51 32.10
N LEU A 193 -34.79 3.34 32.09
CA LEU A 193 -33.83 2.94 31.04
C LEU A 193 -34.41 1.89 30.07
N GLY A 194 -35.55 1.28 30.41
CA GLY A 194 -36.13 0.18 29.64
C GLY A 194 -35.37 -1.13 29.87
N ARG A 195 -35.17 -1.89 28.79
CA ARG A 195 -34.48 -3.19 28.85
C ARG A 195 -32.97 -3.01 28.79
N VAL A 196 -32.31 -3.53 29.81
CA VAL A 196 -30.85 -3.63 29.91
C VAL A 196 -30.48 -5.11 29.95
N GLN A 197 -29.48 -5.49 29.16
CA GLN A 197 -28.99 -6.86 29.07
C GLN A 197 -27.51 -6.89 29.46
N ALA A 198 -27.16 -7.60 30.53
CA ALA A 198 -25.79 -7.87 30.92
C ALA A 198 -25.31 -9.19 30.31
N THR A 199 -24.22 -9.18 29.57
CA THR A 199 -23.46 -10.38 29.24
C THR A 199 -22.39 -10.57 30.32
N ILE A 200 -22.28 -11.78 30.85
CA ILE A 200 -21.34 -12.15 31.91
C ILE A 200 -20.50 -13.32 31.40
N VAL A 201 -19.20 -13.10 31.28
CA VAL A 201 -18.19 -14.08 30.84
C VAL A 201 -17.22 -14.29 32.00
N GLU A 202 -16.83 -15.54 32.27
CA GLU A 202 -15.91 -15.89 33.37
C GLU A 202 -16.27 -15.28 34.75
N ASN A 203 -17.58 -15.13 35.01
CA ASN A 203 -18.16 -14.54 36.24
C ASN A 203 -17.97 -13.02 36.42
N VAL A 204 -17.49 -12.31 35.39
CA VAL A 204 -17.37 -10.84 35.33
C VAL A 204 -18.37 -10.29 34.30
N VAL A 205 -18.92 -9.10 34.55
CA VAL A 205 -19.74 -8.39 33.55
C VAL A 205 -18.84 -7.98 32.40
N ASP A 206 -19.08 -8.56 31.23
CA ASP A 206 -18.34 -8.33 29.99
C ASP A 206 -18.88 -7.09 29.26
N SER A 207 -20.20 -7.04 29.09
CA SER A 207 -20.88 -5.99 28.33
C SER A 207 -22.30 -5.73 28.84
N LEU A 208 -22.72 -4.47 28.78
CA LEU A 208 -24.05 -3.98 29.12
C LEU A 208 -24.71 -3.37 27.90
N MET A 209 -25.85 -3.91 27.50
CA MET A 209 -26.58 -3.50 26.29
C MET A 209 -27.91 -2.86 26.68
N VAL A 210 -28.03 -1.55 26.43
CA VAL A 210 -29.22 -0.74 26.73
C VAL A 210 -30.02 -0.52 25.44
N ARG A 211 -31.23 -1.08 25.35
CA ARG A 211 -32.10 -0.88 24.17
C ARG A 211 -32.95 0.38 24.34
N VAL A 212 -32.74 1.36 23.47
CA VAL A 212 -33.44 2.65 23.50
C VAL A 212 -34.82 2.51 22.86
N ALA A 213 -35.89 2.60 23.67
CA ALA A 213 -37.26 2.35 23.23
C ALA A 213 -37.77 3.26 22.08
N ARG A 214 -37.17 4.46 21.92
CA ARG A 214 -37.40 5.35 20.77
C ARG A 214 -36.04 5.86 20.28
N PRO A 215 -35.58 5.52 19.06
CA PRO A 215 -34.23 5.86 18.62
C PRO A 215 -33.91 7.36 18.69
N LEU A 216 -32.84 7.71 19.40
CA LEU A 216 -32.43 9.09 19.68
C LEU A 216 -31.38 9.58 18.67
N PRO A 217 -31.33 10.88 18.32
CA PRO A 217 -30.24 11.42 17.53
C PRO A 217 -28.89 11.19 18.22
N ALA A 218 -27.88 10.72 17.47
CA ALA A 218 -26.58 10.33 18.03
C ALA A 218 -25.89 11.45 18.81
N GLU A 219 -25.74 12.63 18.20
CA GLU A 219 -25.14 13.83 18.80
C GLU A 219 -25.83 14.23 20.12
N ALA A 220 -27.17 14.22 20.14
CA ALA A 220 -27.95 14.56 21.32
C ALA A 220 -27.83 13.53 22.45
N LEU A 221 -27.46 12.28 22.14
CA LEU A 221 -27.16 11.25 23.13
C LEU A 221 -25.71 11.33 23.61
N ALA A 222 -24.75 11.56 22.70
CA ALA A 222 -23.34 11.78 23.05
C ALA A 222 -23.16 12.93 24.04
N GLY A 223 -23.83 14.07 23.81
CA GLY A 223 -23.81 15.20 24.74
C GLY A 223 -24.47 14.91 26.11
N ARG A 224 -25.43 13.99 26.18
CA ARG A 224 -26.05 13.55 27.46
C ARG A 224 -25.19 12.57 28.25
N LEU A 225 -24.39 11.77 27.55
CA LEU A 225 -23.47 10.79 28.11
C LEU A 225 -22.05 11.35 28.30
N ALA A 226 -21.85 12.65 28.08
CA ALA A 226 -20.55 13.33 28.13
C ALA A 226 -19.47 12.65 27.27
N LEU A 227 -19.84 12.19 26.08
CA LEU A 227 -18.94 11.56 25.10
C LEU A 227 -18.36 12.57 24.08
N THR A 228 -18.56 13.87 24.31
CA THR A 228 -18.11 14.95 23.41
C THR A 228 -16.68 15.43 23.71
N ASP A 229 -16.03 14.86 24.72
CA ASP A 229 -14.65 15.16 25.13
C ASP A 229 -13.64 14.11 24.63
N VAL A 230 -14.13 13.06 23.95
CA VAL A 230 -13.36 11.95 23.38
C VAL A 230 -13.61 11.85 21.88
N GLU A 231 -12.65 11.29 21.15
CA GLU A 231 -12.72 11.19 19.69
C GLU A 231 -13.46 9.92 19.26
N PRO A 232 -14.54 10.01 18.48
CA PRO A 232 -15.24 8.83 17.99
C PRO A 232 -14.45 8.09 16.90
N VAL A 233 -14.82 6.82 16.69
CA VAL A 233 -14.51 6.10 15.44
C VAL A 233 -15.80 5.53 14.85
N GLU A 234 -15.97 5.67 13.54
CA GLU A 234 -17.14 5.18 12.83
C GLU A 234 -17.02 3.69 12.50
N VAL A 235 -18.10 2.95 12.72
CA VAL A 235 -18.15 1.49 12.65
C VAL A 235 -18.94 1.07 11.43
N TYR A 236 -18.31 0.31 10.54
CA TYR A 236 -18.92 -0.20 9.31
C TYR A 236 -18.92 -1.73 9.27
N ASN A 237 -19.87 -2.32 8.54
CA ASN A 237 -19.80 -3.74 8.20
C ASN A 237 -18.92 -3.96 6.93
N PRO A 238 -18.55 -5.21 6.58
CA PRO A 238 -17.76 -5.51 5.38
C PRO A 238 -18.39 -5.08 4.04
N TYR A 239 -19.67 -4.71 4.03
CA TYR A 239 -20.39 -4.19 2.86
C TYR A 239 -20.36 -2.65 2.79
N GLY A 240 -19.75 -1.97 3.77
CA GLY A 240 -19.68 -0.51 3.85
C GLY A 240 -20.90 0.17 4.48
N GLN A 241 -21.83 -0.60 5.05
CA GLN A 241 -22.97 -0.04 5.77
C GLN A 241 -22.52 0.48 7.14
N HIS A 242 -22.87 1.73 7.43
CA HIS A 242 -22.66 2.36 8.73
C HIS A 242 -23.51 1.66 9.79
N LEU A 243 -22.85 1.01 10.76
CA LEU A 243 -23.48 0.29 11.86
C LEU A 243 -23.60 1.15 13.13
N GLY A 244 -22.69 2.09 13.33
CA GLY A 244 -22.55 2.75 14.62
C GLY A 244 -21.31 3.64 14.74
N THR A 245 -21.10 4.13 15.96
CA THR A 245 -19.93 4.94 16.35
C THR A 245 -19.43 4.45 17.71
N ALA A 246 -18.13 4.20 17.83
CA ALA A 246 -17.49 3.80 19.09
C ALA A 246 -16.72 4.97 19.72
N TYR A 247 -16.59 4.93 21.04
CA TYR A 247 -15.89 5.90 21.89
C TYR A 247 -14.86 5.14 22.74
N PRO A 248 -13.64 4.89 22.22
CA PRO A 248 -12.68 3.95 22.80
C PRO A 248 -12.34 4.20 24.27
N GLU A 249 -12.04 5.45 24.65
CA GLU A 249 -11.67 5.82 26.04
C GLU A 249 -12.81 5.69 27.05
N ARG A 250 -14.04 5.51 26.54
CA ARG A 250 -15.27 5.39 27.32
C ARG A 250 -15.79 3.95 27.38
N GLY A 251 -15.31 3.05 26.52
CA GLY A 251 -15.89 1.71 26.37
C GLY A 251 -17.36 1.75 25.94
N VAL A 252 -17.72 2.65 25.01
CA VAL A 252 -19.12 2.84 24.56
C VAL A 252 -19.24 2.70 23.04
N LEU A 253 -20.22 1.92 22.60
CA LEU A 253 -20.63 1.81 21.20
C LEU A 253 -22.11 2.22 21.05
N PHE A 254 -22.37 3.16 20.14
CA PHE A 254 -23.70 3.48 19.65
C PHE A 254 -24.03 2.64 18.41
N ALA A 255 -25.08 1.83 18.45
CA ALA A 255 -25.60 1.14 17.28
C ALA A 255 -26.75 1.94 16.64
N PHE A 256 -26.65 2.18 15.33
CA PHE A 256 -27.55 3.03 14.56
C PHE A 256 -28.63 2.26 13.82
N VAL A 257 -29.81 2.87 13.69
CA VAL A 257 -30.88 2.36 12.83
C VAL A 257 -30.38 2.37 11.38
N PRO A 258 -30.38 1.23 10.67
CA PRO A 258 -29.95 1.13 9.28
C PRO A 258 -30.56 2.23 8.40
N GLY A 259 -29.70 2.91 7.62
CA GLY A 259 -30.11 3.97 6.69
C GLY A 259 -30.58 5.28 7.33
N SER A 260 -30.59 5.42 8.66
CA SER A 260 -31.05 6.65 9.32
C SER A 260 -30.12 7.84 9.06
N ARG A 261 -30.68 8.96 8.60
CA ARG A 261 -29.98 10.23 8.37
C ARG A 261 -30.81 11.39 8.94
N PRO A 262 -30.30 12.16 9.93
CA PRO A 262 -29.06 11.94 10.68
C PRO A 262 -29.09 10.61 11.46
N PRO A 263 -27.94 10.06 11.88
CA PRO A 263 -27.86 8.78 12.59
C PRO A 263 -28.68 8.75 13.88
N ARG A 264 -29.44 7.66 14.07
CA ARG A 264 -30.30 7.46 15.25
C ARG A 264 -29.91 6.20 16.01
N VAL A 265 -29.56 6.37 17.28
CA VAL A 265 -29.17 5.29 18.20
C VAL A 265 -30.40 4.52 18.67
N PHE A 266 -30.48 3.23 18.33
CA PHE A 266 -31.50 2.33 18.88
C PHE A 266 -30.98 1.51 20.08
N GLN A 267 -29.65 1.43 20.22
CA GLN A 267 -29.00 0.63 21.25
C GLN A 267 -27.64 1.25 21.61
N VAL A 268 -27.34 1.28 22.91
CA VAL A 268 -26.02 1.61 23.44
C VAL A 268 -25.42 0.34 24.02
N VAL A 269 -24.18 0.04 23.68
CA VAL A 269 -23.37 -1.00 24.33
C VAL A 269 -22.31 -0.29 25.17
N ILE A 270 -22.12 -0.78 26.40
CA ILE A 270 -21.06 -0.36 27.31
C ILE A 270 -20.24 -1.61 27.63
N GLU A 271 -18.95 -1.58 27.38
CA GLU A 271 -18.04 -2.72 27.43
C GLU A 271 -16.74 -2.36 28.14
N ALA A 272 -15.92 -3.36 28.45
CA ALA A 272 -14.57 -3.10 28.95
C ALA A 272 -13.77 -2.35 27.87
N ILE A 273 -12.89 -1.43 28.28
CA ILE A 273 -11.99 -0.75 27.33
C ILE A 273 -11.02 -1.79 26.75
N ASP A 274 -11.10 -2.01 25.45
CA ASP A 274 -10.32 -3.01 24.70
C ASP A 274 -9.59 -2.39 23.49
N ALA A 275 -8.62 -3.10 22.93
CA ALA A 275 -7.76 -2.66 21.85
C ALA A 275 -8.46 -2.39 20.50
N PRO A 276 -9.44 -3.19 20.00
CA PRO A 276 -9.93 -3.07 18.63
C PRO A 276 -10.52 -1.70 18.26
N PRO A 277 -11.31 -1.00 19.10
CA PRO A 277 -11.80 0.35 18.78
C PRO A 277 -10.67 1.38 18.62
N PHE A 278 -9.58 1.28 19.39
CA PHE A 278 -8.38 2.11 19.17
C PHE A 278 -7.71 1.77 17.86
N LEU A 279 -7.58 0.49 17.51
CA LEU A 279 -6.95 0.06 16.25
C LEU A 279 -7.74 0.50 15.02
N SER A 280 -9.07 0.42 15.04
CA SER A 280 -9.91 0.95 13.96
C SER A 280 -9.81 2.48 13.85
N ARG A 281 -9.64 3.19 14.97
CA ARG A 281 -9.44 4.65 14.95
C ARG A 281 -8.05 5.01 14.42
N ALA A 282 -7.01 4.28 14.83
CA ALA A 282 -5.66 4.41 14.31
C ALA A 282 -5.59 4.19 12.79
N GLU A 283 -6.23 3.14 12.28
CA GLU A 283 -6.31 2.83 10.84
C GLU A 283 -7.00 3.96 10.06
N ALA A 284 -8.08 4.53 10.62
CA ALA A 284 -8.78 5.68 10.02
C ALA A 284 -7.97 6.99 10.08
N LEU A 285 -7.15 7.19 11.11
CA LEU A 285 -6.32 8.38 11.32
C LEU A 285 -5.00 8.34 10.54
N LEU A 286 -4.44 7.15 10.30
CA LEU A 286 -3.10 6.95 9.73
C LEU A 286 -2.80 7.77 8.45
N PRO A 287 -3.73 7.97 7.49
CA PRO A 287 -3.46 8.73 6.27
C PRO A 287 -3.10 10.20 6.48
N GLU A 288 -3.59 10.86 7.54
CA GLU A 288 -3.49 12.33 7.74
C GLU A 288 -3.02 12.74 9.15
N HIS A 289 -3.18 11.87 10.15
CA HIS A 289 -2.92 12.13 11.58
C HIS A 289 -2.03 11.03 12.18
N THR A 290 -0.84 10.86 11.62
CA THR A 290 0.11 9.78 11.98
C THR A 290 0.46 9.74 13.48
N ALA A 291 0.57 10.89 14.15
CA ALA A 291 0.84 10.94 15.58
C ALA A 291 -0.36 10.48 16.44
N ASP A 292 -1.59 10.77 16.01
CA ASP A 292 -2.81 10.32 16.67
C ASP A 292 -3.16 8.85 16.30
N ALA A 293 -2.66 8.34 15.17
CA ALA A 293 -2.68 6.91 14.89
C ALA A 293 -1.70 6.13 15.78
N LEU A 294 -0.45 6.61 15.92
CA LEU A 294 0.54 6.03 16.84
C LEU A 294 0.03 6.04 18.28
N ALA A 295 -0.63 7.13 18.66
CA ALA A 295 -1.25 7.30 19.95
C ALA A 295 -2.18 6.15 20.35
N ASP A 296 -3.03 5.75 19.42
CA ASP A 296 -4.02 4.70 19.64
C ASP A 296 -3.39 3.30 19.57
N VAL A 297 -2.41 3.09 18.69
CA VAL A 297 -1.60 1.86 18.66
C VAL A 297 -0.85 1.65 19.98
N GLU A 298 -0.28 2.72 20.58
CA GLU A 298 0.35 2.67 21.90
C GLU A 298 -0.63 2.33 23.05
N VAL A 299 -1.92 2.60 22.89
CA VAL A 299 -2.95 2.22 23.88
C VAL A 299 -3.37 0.78 23.64
N ALA A 300 -3.64 0.41 22.38
CA ALA A 300 -3.94 -0.96 21.99
C ALA A 300 -2.86 -1.96 22.42
N LEU A 301 -1.57 -1.64 22.24
CA LEU A 301 -0.45 -2.48 22.69
C LEU A 301 -0.31 -2.58 24.22
N LYS A 302 -0.88 -1.66 24.99
CA LYS A 302 -0.94 -1.76 26.47
C LYS A 302 -2.11 -2.63 26.93
N LEU A 303 -3.20 -2.66 26.17
CA LEU A 303 -4.39 -3.48 26.43
C LEU A 303 -4.17 -4.93 25.97
N ALA A 304 -3.60 -5.11 24.77
CA ALA A 304 -3.31 -6.39 24.14
C ALA A 304 -1.88 -6.39 23.53
N PRO A 305 -0.83 -6.74 24.32
CA PRO A 305 0.56 -6.68 23.87
C PRO A 305 0.89 -7.53 22.64
N ASP A 306 0.19 -8.65 22.46
CA ASP A 306 0.41 -9.62 21.37
C ASP A 306 -0.66 -9.49 20.26
N HIS A 307 -1.24 -8.31 20.05
CA HIS A 307 -2.26 -8.09 19.03
C HIS A 307 -1.63 -7.87 17.63
N PRO A 308 -1.83 -8.75 16.64
CA PRO A 308 -1.12 -8.69 15.36
C PRO A 308 -1.36 -7.38 14.59
N GLN A 309 -2.61 -6.92 14.50
CA GLN A 309 -2.94 -5.64 13.84
C GLN A 309 -2.30 -4.41 14.53
N ALA A 310 -2.02 -4.47 15.83
CA ALA A 310 -1.37 -3.37 16.54
C ALA A 310 0.11 -3.27 16.13
N HIS A 311 0.80 -4.40 16.02
CA HIS A 311 2.16 -4.48 15.48
C HIS A 311 2.23 -4.16 13.98
N HIS A 312 1.20 -4.51 13.20
CA HIS A 312 1.07 -4.10 11.81
C HIS A 312 0.99 -2.57 11.65
N LEU A 313 0.07 -1.91 12.35
CA LEU A 313 -0.06 -0.45 12.30
C LEU A 313 1.17 0.26 12.88
N ALA A 314 1.79 -0.27 13.95
CA ALA A 314 3.07 0.22 14.46
C ALA A 314 4.17 0.17 13.39
N ALA A 315 4.22 -0.91 12.60
CA ALA A 315 5.17 -1.06 11.51
C ALA A 315 4.91 -0.11 10.33
N GLU A 316 3.65 0.13 9.96
CA GLU A 316 3.32 1.12 8.93
C GLU A 316 3.71 2.55 9.35
N ILE A 317 3.47 2.92 10.61
CA ILE A 317 3.87 4.21 11.17
C ILE A 317 5.39 4.33 11.21
N ALA A 318 6.10 3.34 11.75
CA ALA A 318 7.55 3.34 11.80
C ALA A 318 8.19 3.41 10.39
N LEU A 319 7.58 2.75 9.39
CA LEU A 319 7.98 2.88 7.98
C LEU A 319 7.77 4.30 7.45
N ALA A 320 6.64 4.94 7.75
CA ALA A 320 6.36 6.32 7.36
C ALA A 320 7.32 7.34 8.02
N GLU A 321 7.77 7.07 9.25
CA GLU A 321 8.79 7.84 9.97
C GLU A 321 10.24 7.52 9.56
N GLY A 322 10.44 6.54 8.68
CA GLY A 322 11.77 6.09 8.22
C GLY A 322 12.54 5.23 9.24
N LYS A 323 11.90 4.77 10.32
CA LYS A 323 12.47 3.91 11.37
C LYS A 323 12.45 2.44 10.92
N LEU A 324 13.24 2.13 9.90
CA LEU A 324 13.19 0.83 9.21
C LEU A 324 13.41 -0.39 10.12
N ASP A 325 14.31 -0.31 11.11
CA ASP A 325 14.56 -1.39 12.06
C ASP A 325 13.34 -1.67 12.96
N ASP A 326 12.72 -0.61 13.51
CA ASP A 326 11.51 -0.70 14.34
C ASP A 326 10.32 -1.19 13.52
N ALA A 327 10.21 -0.74 12.26
CA ALA A 327 9.20 -1.18 11.32
C ALA A 327 9.34 -2.67 11.00
N LEU A 328 10.55 -3.12 10.64
CA LEU A 328 10.82 -4.50 10.27
C LEU A 328 10.52 -5.44 11.44
N LYS A 329 10.99 -5.09 12.64
CA LYS A 329 10.73 -5.86 13.87
C LYS A 329 9.24 -5.98 14.17
N SER A 330 8.48 -4.89 14.06
CA SER A 330 7.05 -4.87 14.34
C SER A 330 6.25 -5.66 13.28
N ALA A 331 6.61 -5.54 11.99
CA ALA A 331 5.98 -6.30 10.91
C ALA A 331 6.26 -7.80 10.98
N GLN A 332 7.50 -8.19 11.33
CA GLN A 332 7.87 -9.58 11.59
C GLN A 332 7.03 -10.15 12.74
N HIS A 333 6.93 -9.43 13.85
CA HIS A 333 6.15 -9.89 14.99
C HIS A 333 4.65 -10.01 14.67
N ALA A 334 4.07 -9.09 13.89
CA ALA A 334 2.70 -9.24 13.38
C ALA A 334 2.54 -10.52 12.53
N ALA A 335 3.49 -10.80 11.62
CA ALA A 335 3.49 -12.01 10.79
C ALA A 335 3.67 -13.30 11.60
N ASP A 336 4.46 -13.29 12.67
CA ASP A 336 4.62 -14.42 13.59
C ASP A 336 3.34 -14.69 14.40
N LEU A 337 2.65 -13.63 14.84
CA LEU A 337 1.40 -13.70 15.60
C LEU A 337 0.22 -14.17 14.74
N ALA A 338 0.17 -13.79 13.45
CA ALA A 338 -0.85 -14.22 12.50
C ALA A 338 -0.24 -14.77 11.19
N PRO A 339 0.33 -16.00 11.18
CA PRO A 339 1.04 -16.54 10.01
C PRO A 339 0.20 -16.79 8.75
N ARG A 340 -1.13 -16.66 8.85
CA ARG A 340 -2.09 -16.78 7.73
C ARG A 340 -2.56 -15.44 7.18
N GLU A 341 -2.14 -14.33 7.77
CA GLU A 341 -2.50 -12.99 7.31
C GLU A 341 -1.41 -12.46 6.36
N MET A 342 -1.71 -12.47 5.06
CA MET A 342 -0.71 -12.13 4.03
C MET A 342 -0.33 -10.65 4.04
N SER A 343 -1.21 -9.75 4.47
CA SER A 343 -0.89 -8.32 4.56
C SER A 343 0.32 -8.04 5.46
N HIS A 344 0.52 -8.84 6.52
CA HIS A 344 1.68 -8.70 7.40
C HIS A 344 2.99 -9.13 6.72
N ARG A 345 2.97 -10.18 5.89
CA ARG A 345 4.15 -10.61 5.12
C ARG A 345 4.48 -9.66 3.98
N LEU A 346 3.47 -9.14 3.29
CA LEU A 346 3.61 -8.10 2.27
C LEU A 346 4.14 -6.78 2.88
N LEU A 347 3.82 -6.48 4.14
CA LEU A 347 4.42 -5.37 4.87
C LEU A 347 5.91 -5.59 5.13
N VAL A 348 6.32 -6.79 5.56
CA VAL A 348 7.76 -7.15 5.70
C VAL A 348 8.49 -6.96 4.37
N ALA A 349 7.93 -7.43 3.25
CA ALA A 349 8.50 -7.23 1.92
C ALA A 349 8.67 -5.73 1.58
N ARG A 350 7.63 -4.93 1.82
CA ARG A 350 7.63 -3.48 1.59
C ARG A 350 8.68 -2.74 2.41
N ILE A 351 8.92 -3.16 3.65
CA ILE A 351 9.95 -2.59 4.52
C ILE A 351 11.36 -2.96 4.04
N LEU A 352 11.58 -4.22 3.62
CA LEU A 352 12.85 -4.66 3.03
C LEU A 352 13.18 -3.88 1.74
N ALA A 353 12.18 -3.66 0.87
CA ALA A 353 12.35 -2.82 -0.32
C ALA A 353 12.64 -1.36 0.03
N ALA A 354 12.00 -0.79 1.06
CA ALA A 354 12.30 0.56 1.55
C ALA A 354 13.72 0.67 2.16
N ALA A 355 14.25 -0.42 2.71
CA ALA A 355 15.64 -0.55 3.12
C ALA A 355 16.62 -0.79 1.95
N GLY A 356 16.12 -0.97 0.73
CA GLY A 356 16.91 -1.24 -0.47
C GLY A 356 17.32 -2.71 -0.68
N ASP A 357 16.82 -3.62 0.16
CA ASP A 357 17.04 -5.07 0.04
C ASP A 357 15.96 -5.71 -0.84
N TYR A 358 16.02 -5.36 -2.14
CA TYR A 358 15.15 -5.93 -3.16
C TYR A 358 15.26 -7.47 -3.28
N PRO A 359 16.44 -8.12 -3.16
CA PRO A 359 16.53 -9.58 -3.17
C PRO A 359 15.70 -10.25 -2.07
N GLN A 360 15.78 -9.78 -0.82
CA GLN A 360 14.93 -10.32 0.24
C GLN A 360 13.46 -9.92 0.06
N ALA A 361 13.17 -8.70 -0.38
CA ALA A 361 11.79 -8.26 -0.64
C ALA A 361 11.10 -9.13 -1.71
N ILE A 362 11.80 -9.44 -2.81
CA ILE A 362 11.35 -10.35 -3.87
C ILE A 362 11.14 -11.77 -3.32
N SER A 363 12.03 -12.26 -2.45
CA SER A 363 11.81 -13.55 -1.78
C SER A 363 10.52 -13.55 -0.95
N ARG A 364 10.22 -12.47 -0.21
CA ARG A 364 9.03 -12.38 0.66
C ARG A 364 7.71 -12.30 -0.10
N VAL A 365 7.65 -11.64 -1.27
CA VAL A 365 6.44 -11.67 -2.10
C VAL A 365 6.25 -13.02 -2.78
N ARG A 366 7.35 -13.73 -3.12
CA ARG A 366 7.27 -15.11 -3.60
C ARG A 366 6.76 -16.09 -2.53
N ASP A 367 7.22 -15.95 -1.28
CA ASP A 367 6.69 -16.72 -0.13
C ASP A 367 5.16 -16.58 0.04
N VAL A 368 4.56 -15.47 -0.42
CA VAL A 368 3.10 -15.24 -0.42
C VAL A 368 2.41 -15.86 -1.63
N ILE A 369 3.02 -15.79 -2.81
CA ILE A 369 2.48 -16.37 -4.07
C ILE A 369 2.52 -17.90 -4.04
N ASP A 370 3.59 -18.48 -3.51
CA ASP A 370 3.82 -19.93 -3.45
C ASP A 370 3.05 -20.61 -2.30
N GLN A 371 2.38 -19.84 -1.42
CA GLN A 371 1.60 -20.39 -0.32
C GLN A 371 0.22 -20.89 -0.79
N PRO A 372 -0.19 -22.13 -0.45
CA PRO A 372 -1.53 -22.63 -0.77
C PRO A 372 -2.65 -21.89 -0.02
N ASP A 373 -3.84 -21.90 -0.62
CA ASP A 373 -5.09 -21.35 -0.09
C ASP A 373 -5.06 -19.82 0.21
N VAL A 374 -4.22 -19.06 -0.49
CA VAL A 374 -4.22 -17.58 -0.47
C VAL A 374 -5.27 -17.02 -1.42
N ASP A 375 -5.91 -15.90 -1.04
CA ASP A 375 -6.91 -15.23 -1.86
C ASP A 375 -6.30 -14.43 -3.03
N ASP A 376 -7.06 -14.29 -4.12
CA ASP A 376 -6.61 -13.62 -5.35
C ASP A 376 -6.14 -12.17 -5.12
N LEU A 377 -6.70 -11.44 -4.14
CA LEU A 377 -6.30 -10.05 -3.87
C LEU A 377 -4.93 -10.00 -3.19
N SER A 378 -4.67 -10.88 -2.23
CA SER A 378 -3.34 -11.02 -1.60
C SER A 378 -2.28 -11.45 -2.62
N VAL A 379 -2.59 -12.40 -3.51
CA VAL A 379 -1.69 -12.81 -4.60
C VAL A 379 -1.47 -11.66 -5.60
N ALA A 380 -2.51 -10.90 -5.96
CA ALA A 380 -2.40 -9.74 -6.83
C ALA A 380 -1.51 -8.64 -6.23
N LYS A 381 -1.65 -8.34 -4.92
CA LYS A 381 -0.78 -7.41 -4.19
C LYS A 381 0.67 -7.88 -4.22
N ALA A 382 0.92 -9.17 -4.03
CA ALA A 382 2.27 -9.76 -4.09
C ALA A 382 2.90 -9.60 -5.47
N TYR A 383 2.15 -9.87 -6.55
CA TYR A 383 2.62 -9.63 -7.92
C TYR A 383 2.90 -8.15 -8.21
N CYS A 384 2.06 -7.23 -7.74
CA CYS A 384 2.30 -5.79 -7.92
C CYS A 384 3.59 -5.35 -7.22
N GLN A 385 3.76 -5.75 -5.95
CA GLN A 385 4.99 -5.49 -5.21
C GLN A 385 6.23 -6.11 -5.87
N TRP A 386 6.13 -7.32 -6.42
CA TRP A 386 7.23 -7.94 -7.16
C TRP A 386 7.62 -7.10 -8.38
N GLY A 387 6.66 -6.66 -9.18
CA GLY A 387 6.94 -5.78 -10.32
C GLY A 387 7.60 -4.46 -9.89
N ASP A 388 7.06 -3.83 -8.85
CA ASP A 388 7.61 -2.61 -8.26
C ASP A 388 9.07 -2.76 -7.82
N TYR A 389 9.46 -3.96 -7.34
CA TYR A 389 10.81 -4.28 -6.88
C TYR A 389 11.76 -4.60 -8.04
N LEU A 390 11.29 -5.28 -9.10
CA LEU A 390 12.09 -5.51 -10.30
C LEU A 390 12.46 -4.18 -10.98
N ALA A 391 11.48 -3.29 -11.16
CA ALA A 391 11.64 -1.97 -11.78
C ALA A 391 12.52 -0.99 -10.97
N ARG A 392 12.66 -1.19 -9.65
CA ARG A 392 13.43 -0.30 -8.75
C ARG A 392 14.73 -0.90 -8.22
N SER A 393 15.01 -2.16 -8.52
CA SER A 393 16.33 -2.77 -8.27
C SER A 393 17.41 -2.13 -9.15
N ALA A 394 18.68 -2.39 -8.84
CA ALA A 394 19.81 -1.95 -9.66
C ALA A 394 19.78 -2.54 -11.09
N GLU A 395 19.23 -3.75 -11.25
CA GLU A 395 19.11 -4.43 -12.56
C GLU A 395 18.03 -3.81 -13.46
N ARG A 396 17.00 -3.19 -12.86
CA ARG A 396 15.88 -2.54 -13.56
C ARG A 396 15.23 -3.44 -14.63
N ASP A 397 14.87 -4.67 -14.25
CA ASP A 397 14.14 -5.58 -15.14
C ASP A 397 12.70 -5.12 -15.36
N PHE A 398 12.54 -4.13 -16.25
CA PHE A 398 11.23 -3.59 -16.62
C PHE A 398 10.39 -4.60 -17.42
N THR A 399 11.01 -5.60 -18.07
CA THR A 399 10.27 -6.63 -18.82
C THR A 399 9.59 -7.58 -17.84
N GLY A 400 10.34 -8.13 -16.89
CA GLY A 400 9.79 -8.92 -15.79
C GLY A 400 8.83 -8.09 -14.93
N ALA A 401 9.11 -6.80 -14.69
CA ALA A 401 8.19 -5.92 -13.97
C ALA A 401 6.81 -5.84 -14.63
N ILE A 402 6.74 -5.59 -15.94
CA ILE A 402 5.49 -5.56 -16.70
C ILE A 402 4.75 -6.90 -16.61
N GLU A 403 5.44 -8.04 -16.72
CA GLU A 403 4.82 -9.36 -16.55
C GLU A 403 4.15 -9.51 -15.18
N ARG A 404 4.82 -9.10 -14.09
CA ARG A 404 4.24 -9.18 -12.74
C ARG A 404 3.08 -8.20 -12.56
N HIS A 405 3.21 -6.95 -13.03
CA HIS A 405 2.12 -5.97 -12.97
C HIS A 405 0.90 -6.41 -13.80
N GLN A 406 1.09 -7.03 -14.97
CA GLN A 406 -0.01 -7.61 -15.75
C GLN A 406 -0.71 -8.76 -15.03
N GLN A 407 0.04 -9.62 -14.34
CA GLN A 407 -0.53 -10.69 -13.52
C GLN A 407 -1.30 -10.14 -12.31
N ALA A 408 -0.83 -9.05 -11.69
CA ALA A 408 -1.56 -8.33 -10.64
C ALA A 408 -2.89 -7.76 -11.17
N ILE A 409 -2.87 -7.09 -12.34
CA ILE A 409 -4.08 -6.57 -12.99
C ILE A 409 -5.08 -7.69 -13.27
N LYS A 410 -4.62 -8.81 -13.87
CA LYS A 410 -5.46 -9.96 -14.22
C LYS A 410 -6.19 -10.58 -13.02
N LEU A 411 -5.54 -10.63 -11.85
CA LEU A 411 -6.12 -11.15 -10.62
C LEU A 411 -7.03 -10.13 -9.90
N ALA A 412 -6.70 -8.84 -9.97
CA ALA A 412 -7.46 -7.78 -9.31
C ALA A 412 -8.72 -7.34 -10.09
N GLU A 413 -8.71 -7.40 -11.43
CA GLU A 413 -9.81 -6.90 -12.28
C GLU A 413 -11.17 -7.56 -11.99
N PRO A 414 -11.30 -8.89 -11.81
CA PRO A 414 -12.56 -9.52 -11.39
C PRO A 414 -13.07 -9.04 -10.03
N LEU A 415 -12.18 -8.59 -9.15
CA LEU A 415 -12.49 -8.14 -7.79
C LEU A 415 -12.93 -6.67 -7.75
N ALA A 416 -12.70 -5.89 -8.82
CA ALA A 416 -13.09 -4.48 -8.94
C ALA A 416 -14.61 -4.24 -8.82
N ASN A 417 -15.43 -5.29 -8.93
CA ASN A 417 -16.89 -5.24 -8.72
C ASN A 417 -17.37 -6.16 -7.57
N HIS A 418 -16.49 -6.58 -6.67
CA HIS A 418 -16.84 -7.51 -5.60
C HIS A 418 -17.91 -6.96 -4.62
N ARG A 419 -18.73 -7.86 -4.06
CA ARG A 419 -19.86 -7.49 -3.18
C ARG A 419 -19.42 -6.85 -1.86
N GLN A 420 -18.30 -7.28 -1.29
CA GLN A 420 -17.74 -6.67 -0.08
C GLN A 420 -16.99 -5.39 -0.46
N ARG A 421 -17.23 -4.30 0.27
CA ARG A 421 -16.68 -2.98 -0.06
C ARG A 421 -15.16 -2.91 0.12
N SER A 422 -14.61 -3.54 1.16
CA SER A 422 -13.16 -3.60 1.41
C SER A 422 -12.42 -4.17 0.19
N VAL A 423 -12.68 -5.44 -0.12
CA VAL A 423 -12.12 -6.16 -1.28
C VAL A 423 -12.28 -5.37 -2.57
N ARG A 424 -13.47 -4.82 -2.83
CA ARG A 424 -13.75 -4.07 -4.06
C ARG A 424 -12.95 -2.77 -4.16
N ARG A 425 -12.85 -2.02 -3.05
CA ARG A 425 -12.09 -0.78 -3.00
C ARG A 425 -10.59 -1.06 -3.12
N GLU A 426 -10.08 -2.03 -2.37
CA GLU A 426 -8.68 -2.44 -2.42
C GLU A 426 -8.27 -2.96 -3.80
N ALA A 427 -9.12 -3.71 -4.48
CA ALA A 427 -8.89 -4.13 -5.86
C ALA A 427 -8.79 -2.94 -6.83
N LYS A 428 -9.67 -1.93 -6.69
CA LYS A 428 -9.60 -0.69 -7.49
C LYS A 428 -8.34 0.14 -7.20
N GLU A 429 -7.92 0.22 -5.94
CA GLU A 429 -6.67 0.89 -5.57
C GLU A 429 -5.44 0.15 -6.11
N LEU A 430 -5.44 -1.19 -6.05
CA LEU A 430 -4.40 -2.02 -6.64
C LEU A 430 -4.36 -1.90 -8.18
N LEU A 431 -5.52 -1.83 -8.83
CA LEU A 431 -5.60 -1.62 -10.29
C LEU A 431 -5.12 -0.22 -10.69
N LEU A 432 -5.46 0.81 -9.92
CA LEU A 432 -4.90 2.15 -10.07
C LEU A 432 -3.37 2.12 -10.02
N ASP A 433 -2.82 1.53 -8.96
CA ASP A 433 -1.37 1.51 -8.71
C ASP A 433 -0.64 0.65 -9.77
N ALA A 434 -1.15 -0.55 -10.10
CA ALA A 434 -0.56 -1.43 -11.10
C ALA A 434 -0.59 -0.85 -12.54
N HIS A 435 -1.64 -0.09 -12.90
CA HIS A 435 -1.67 0.59 -14.21
C HIS A 435 -0.69 1.77 -14.28
N LEU A 436 -0.45 2.47 -13.16
CA LEU A 436 0.62 3.48 -13.07
C LEU A 436 2.00 2.82 -13.08
N ALA A 437 2.15 1.63 -12.49
CA ALA A 437 3.40 0.88 -12.51
C ALA A 437 3.75 0.39 -13.92
N VAL A 438 2.81 -0.17 -14.69
CA VAL A 438 3.06 -0.48 -16.11
C VAL A 438 3.37 0.79 -16.93
N ALA A 439 2.75 1.94 -16.62
CA ALA A 439 3.11 3.20 -17.26
C ALA A 439 4.55 3.61 -16.93
N TYR A 440 4.98 3.43 -15.67
CA TYR A 440 6.34 3.69 -15.20
C TYR A 440 7.36 2.79 -15.89
N ASP A 441 7.11 1.47 -15.90
CA ASP A 441 7.97 0.50 -16.56
C ASP A 441 8.18 0.89 -18.03
N VAL A 442 7.09 1.03 -18.81
CA VAL A 442 7.14 1.37 -20.24
C VAL A 442 7.86 2.70 -20.51
N GLY A 443 7.73 3.67 -19.60
CA GLY A 443 8.50 4.91 -19.66
C GLY A 443 10.01 4.65 -19.54
N TRP A 444 10.43 3.96 -18.48
CA TRP A 444 11.84 3.84 -18.12
C TRP A 444 12.63 2.72 -18.81
N GLY A 445 11.98 1.70 -19.38
CA GLY A 445 12.66 0.64 -20.14
C GLY A 445 12.72 0.87 -21.66
N HIS A 446 13.08 -0.17 -22.40
CA HIS A 446 13.57 -0.04 -23.79
C HIS A 446 12.49 -0.34 -24.85
N TRP A 447 11.46 0.52 -24.93
CA TRP A 447 10.35 0.38 -25.89
C TRP A 447 10.21 1.55 -26.87
N GLN A 448 9.51 1.29 -27.98
CA GLN A 448 9.18 2.26 -29.01
C GLN A 448 7.81 2.93 -28.74
N GLN A 449 7.63 4.16 -29.23
CA GLN A 449 6.37 4.93 -29.12
C GLN A 449 5.91 5.19 -27.66
N LYS A 450 6.86 5.36 -26.73
CA LYS A 450 6.57 5.59 -25.30
C LYS A 450 5.68 6.81 -25.07
N ASP A 451 5.90 7.88 -25.84
CA ASP A 451 5.11 9.11 -25.88
C ASP A 451 3.61 8.86 -26.15
N VAL A 452 3.28 7.79 -26.88
CA VAL A 452 1.90 7.36 -27.17
C VAL A 452 1.39 6.30 -26.19
N VAL A 453 2.25 5.39 -25.72
CA VAL A 453 1.85 4.25 -24.89
C VAL A 453 1.71 4.61 -23.42
N VAL A 454 2.64 5.38 -22.84
CA VAL A 454 2.62 5.78 -21.42
C VAL A 454 1.32 6.55 -21.07
N PRO A 455 0.86 7.55 -21.84
CA PRO A 455 -0.41 8.23 -21.57
C PRO A 455 -1.65 7.33 -21.62
N LYS A 456 -1.63 6.23 -22.39
CA LYS A 456 -2.74 5.26 -22.42
C LYS A 456 -2.85 4.48 -21.11
N TRP A 457 -1.72 4.06 -20.54
CA TRP A 457 -1.69 3.38 -19.23
C TRP A 457 -2.10 4.32 -18.09
N ILE A 458 -1.61 5.57 -18.09
CA ILE A 458 -2.08 6.61 -17.17
C ILE A 458 -3.61 6.81 -17.30
N SER A 459 -4.13 6.85 -18.53
CA SER A 459 -5.57 7.01 -18.78
C SER A 459 -6.41 5.83 -18.25
N ARG A 460 -5.88 4.59 -18.27
CA ARG A 460 -6.54 3.43 -17.66
C ARG A 460 -6.55 3.54 -16.13
N ALA A 461 -5.42 3.93 -15.53
CA ALA A 461 -5.32 4.16 -14.09
C ALA A 461 -6.36 5.20 -13.60
N MET A 462 -6.58 6.28 -14.37
CA MET A 462 -7.59 7.30 -14.08
C MET A 462 -9.03 6.74 -14.02
N LEU A 463 -9.37 5.69 -14.76
CA LEU A 463 -10.72 5.11 -14.73
C LEU A 463 -11.04 4.54 -13.35
N TYR A 464 -10.08 3.82 -12.75
CA TYR A 464 -10.21 3.28 -11.40
C TYR A 464 -10.21 4.38 -10.35
N ALA A 465 -9.40 5.43 -10.49
CA ALA A 465 -9.45 6.59 -9.59
C ALA A 465 -10.79 7.32 -9.63
N GLU A 466 -11.33 7.59 -10.81
CA GLU A 466 -12.61 8.29 -10.97
C GLU A 466 -13.77 7.44 -10.40
N ASP A 467 -13.72 6.12 -10.56
CA ASP A 467 -14.67 5.20 -9.94
C ASP A 467 -14.54 5.18 -8.40
N LEU A 468 -13.31 5.15 -7.87
CA LEU A 468 -13.01 5.30 -6.44
C LEU A 468 -13.58 6.61 -5.86
N PHE A 469 -13.48 7.73 -6.59
CA PHE A 469 -14.09 9.01 -6.19
C PHE A 469 -15.62 8.97 -6.20
N ARG A 470 -16.23 8.41 -7.25
CA ARG A 470 -17.70 8.36 -7.40
C ARG A 470 -18.40 7.40 -6.46
N HIS A 471 -17.77 6.25 -6.20
CA HIS A 471 -18.46 5.10 -5.59
C HIS A 471 -17.83 4.63 -4.26
N GLU A 472 -16.54 4.89 -4.03
CA GLU A 472 -15.85 4.38 -2.83
C GLU A 472 -15.44 5.44 -1.81
N GLN A 473 -15.75 6.73 -2.04
CA GLN A 473 -15.31 7.86 -1.19
C GLN A 473 -13.78 7.94 -1.08
N ALA A 474 -13.10 8.06 -2.23
CA ALA A 474 -11.67 8.36 -2.25
C ALA A 474 -11.35 9.77 -1.75
N ASP A 475 -10.15 9.91 -1.20
CA ASP A 475 -9.60 11.10 -0.56
C ASP A 475 -8.63 11.86 -1.49
N ALA A 476 -7.96 12.88 -0.95
CA ALA A 476 -6.93 13.62 -1.67
C ALA A 476 -5.71 12.73 -2.04
N ASN A 477 -5.38 11.72 -1.23
CA ASN A 477 -4.24 10.84 -1.46
C ASN A 477 -4.36 10.00 -2.73
N VAL A 478 -5.57 9.50 -3.07
CA VAL A 478 -5.81 8.82 -4.36
C VAL A 478 -5.48 9.73 -5.55
N ARG A 479 -5.83 11.03 -5.46
CA ARG A 479 -5.52 11.99 -6.52
C ARG A 479 -4.03 12.33 -6.59
N LEU A 480 -3.38 12.48 -5.43
CA LEU A 480 -1.95 12.71 -5.35
C LEU A 480 -1.17 11.54 -5.98
N ARG A 481 -1.57 10.29 -5.72
CA ARG A 481 -1.00 9.09 -6.36
C ARG A 481 -1.02 9.16 -7.90
N ILE A 482 -2.15 9.56 -8.51
CA ILE A 482 -2.25 9.71 -9.97
C ILE A 482 -1.25 10.73 -10.49
N TYR A 483 -1.17 11.91 -9.87
CA TYR A 483 -0.28 12.97 -10.32
C TYR A 483 1.19 12.59 -10.16
N MET A 484 1.56 11.97 -9.04
CA MET A 484 2.92 11.46 -8.82
C MET A 484 3.27 10.35 -9.82
N GLY A 485 2.41 9.34 -10.00
CA GLY A 485 2.65 8.22 -10.90
C GLY A 485 2.70 8.64 -12.37
N ALA A 486 1.84 9.57 -12.80
CA ALA A 486 1.88 10.13 -14.14
C ALA A 486 3.18 10.89 -14.42
N VAL A 487 3.67 11.70 -13.47
CA VAL A 487 4.95 12.42 -13.61
C VAL A 487 6.13 11.43 -13.59
N ALA A 488 6.16 10.48 -12.66
CA ALA A 488 7.22 9.48 -12.57
C ALA A 488 7.30 8.56 -13.79
N ALA A 489 6.19 8.29 -14.47
CA ALA A 489 6.16 7.53 -15.72
C ALA A 489 6.59 8.36 -16.93
N LEU A 490 6.15 9.62 -17.01
CA LEU A 490 6.51 10.51 -18.11
C LEU A 490 7.97 10.98 -18.05
N SER A 491 8.61 10.99 -16.88
CA SER A 491 10.03 11.34 -16.73
C SER A 491 11.01 10.34 -17.36
N GLY A 492 10.57 9.11 -17.66
CA GLY A 492 11.37 8.12 -18.42
C GLY A 492 11.25 8.24 -19.94
N VAL A 493 10.30 9.03 -20.45
CA VAL A 493 10.04 9.17 -21.89
C VAL A 493 11.00 10.20 -22.51
N GLU A 494 11.69 9.84 -23.59
CA GLU A 494 12.73 10.68 -24.20
C GLU A 494 12.19 11.98 -24.82
N THR A 495 10.97 11.92 -25.37
CA THR A 495 10.25 13.09 -25.91
C THR A 495 8.85 13.16 -25.28
N PRO A 496 8.73 13.62 -24.03
CA PRO A 496 7.48 13.47 -23.28
C PRO A 496 6.41 14.46 -23.78
N PRO A 497 5.14 14.03 -23.87
CA PRO A 497 4.02 14.93 -24.14
C PRO A 497 3.86 15.98 -23.03
N ASP A 498 3.05 17.00 -23.29
CA ASP A 498 2.77 18.06 -22.31
C ASP A 498 2.22 17.50 -20.99
N ALA A 499 3.01 17.62 -19.92
CA ALA A 499 2.69 17.16 -18.57
C ALA A 499 2.10 18.25 -17.67
N SER A 500 1.83 19.45 -18.20
CA SER A 500 1.37 20.63 -17.43
C SER A 500 0.17 20.35 -16.54
N GLN A 501 -0.76 19.48 -16.97
CA GLN A 501 -1.93 19.10 -16.17
C GLN A 501 -1.56 18.29 -14.92
N TRP A 502 -0.52 17.45 -14.99
CA TRP A 502 -0.06 16.61 -13.89
C TRP A 502 0.80 17.43 -12.93
N ILE A 503 1.76 18.19 -13.46
CA ILE A 503 2.66 19.05 -12.68
C ILE A 503 1.86 20.17 -11.99
N GLY A 504 0.92 20.80 -12.70
CA GLY A 504 0.00 21.78 -12.12
C GLY A 504 -0.92 21.19 -11.04
N GLY A 505 -1.48 19.99 -11.31
CA GLY A 505 -2.29 19.26 -10.33
C GLY A 505 -1.53 18.88 -9.06
N LEU A 506 -0.31 18.36 -9.21
CA LEU A 506 0.61 18.03 -8.12
C LEU A 506 0.89 19.26 -7.23
N ARG A 507 1.23 20.40 -7.84
CA ARG A 507 1.54 21.65 -7.14
C ARG A 507 0.33 22.24 -6.43
N GLN A 508 -0.84 22.26 -7.08
CA GLN A 508 -2.06 22.80 -6.48
C GLN A 508 -2.54 21.93 -5.32
N LEU A 509 -2.69 20.62 -5.54
CA LEU A 509 -3.18 19.69 -4.53
C LEU A 509 -2.20 19.56 -3.36
N GLY A 510 -0.91 19.41 -3.65
CA GLY A 510 0.14 19.31 -2.63
C GLY A 510 0.20 20.54 -1.72
N ARG A 511 -0.01 21.74 -2.28
CA ARG A 511 -0.13 22.98 -1.50
C ARG A 511 -1.38 22.96 -0.61
N THR A 512 -2.55 22.59 -1.13
CA THR A 512 -3.78 22.49 -0.31
C THR A 512 -3.60 21.50 0.83
N MET A 513 -3.12 20.28 0.54
CA MET A 513 -2.87 19.26 1.56
C MET A 513 -1.83 19.70 2.60
N TYR A 514 -0.81 20.49 2.21
CA TYR A 514 0.17 21.05 3.14
C TYR A 514 -0.42 22.15 4.03
N GLU A 515 -1.26 23.03 3.46
CA GLU A 515 -1.96 24.11 4.19
C GLU A 515 -3.00 23.55 5.18
N GLU A 516 -3.60 22.40 4.87
CA GLU A 516 -4.58 21.69 5.71
C GLU A 516 -3.95 20.73 6.74
N ALA A 517 -2.77 20.17 6.45
CA ALA A 517 -2.06 19.25 7.34
C ALA A 517 -1.77 19.89 8.70
N THR A 518 -2.35 19.34 9.78
CA THR A 518 -2.06 19.73 11.16
C THR A 518 -0.91 18.94 11.76
N ASP A 519 -0.84 17.64 11.44
CA ASP A 519 0.20 16.70 11.89
C ASP A 519 1.56 16.99 11.22
N ALA A 520 2.62 17.03 12.03
CA ALA A 520 3.96 17.37 11.58
C ALA A 520 4.67 16.23 10.82
N THR A 521 4.41 14.97 11.20
CA THR A 521 4.97 13.77 10.56
C THR A 521 4.33 13.57 9.19
N TYR A 522 3.01 13.69 9.10
CA TYR A 522 2.27 13.70 7.83
C TYR A 522 2.75 14.83 6.92
N ARG A 523 2.88 16.07 7.44
CA ARG A 523 3.38 17.21 6.64
C ARG A 523 4.80 16.96 6.11
N ALA A 524 5.71 16.41 6.92
CA ALA A 524 7.06 16.05 6.48
C ALA A 524 7.05 14.96 5.39
N GLY A 525 6.23 13.91 5.56
CA GLY A 525 6.05 12.85 4.56
C GLY A 525 5.42 13.35 3.25
N LEU A 526 4.48 14.30 3.32
CA LEU A 526 3.91 14.97 2.16
C LEU A 526 4.97 15.80 1.42
N CYS A 527 5.77 16.60 2.14
CA CYS A 527 6.88 17.34 1.55
C CYS A 527 7.89 16.42 0.86
N TRP A 528 8.22 15.28 1.46
CA TRP A 528 9.10 14.27 0.85
C TRP A 528 8.54 13.74 -0.47
N LYS A 529 7.28 13.32 -0.48
CA LYS A 529 6.57 12.82 -1.68
C LYS A 529 6.53 13.87 -2.80
N LEU A 530 6.19 15.12 -2.45
CA LEU A 530 6.13 16.23 -3.41
C LEU A 530 7.52 16.60 -3.96
N ALA A 531 8.56 16.60 -3.13
CA ALA A 531 9.92 16.90 -3.55
C ALA A 531 10.49 15.87 -4.54
N CYS A 532 10.20 14.58 -4.31
CA CYS A 532 10.53 13.51 -5.25
C CYS A 532 9.79 13.71 -6.59
N ALA A 533 8.47 13.86 -6.58
CA ALA A 533 7.69 14.02 -7.80
C ALA A 533 7.99 15.32 -8.56
N LEU A 534 8.35 16.41 -7.87
CA LEU A 534 8.84 17.62 -8.52
C LEU A 534 10.24 17.46 -9.11
N THR A 535 11.10 16.61 -8.53
CA THR A 535 12.39 16.24 -9.15
C THR A 535 12.16 15.44 -10.43
N ASP A 536 11.20 14.50 -10.42
CA ASP A 536 10.78 13.79 -11.64
C ASP A 536 10.14 14.75 -12.67
N ALA A 537 9.50 15.85 -12.24
CA ALA A 537 9.03 16.90 -13.15
C ALA A 537 10.15 17.74 -13.79
N VAL A 538 11.30 17.91 -13.12
CA VAL A 538 12.49 18.56 -13.71
C VAL A 538 13.02 17.74 -14.90
N GLU A 539 12.98 16.41 -14.83
CA GLU A 539 13.34 15.51 -15.94
C GLU A 539 12.47 15.79 -17.18
N ILE A 540 11.15 15.89 -16.99
CA ILE A 540 10.18 16.10 -18.08
C ILE A 540 10.45 17.43 -18.79
N GLU A 541 10.58 18.54 -18.05
CA GLU A 541 10.78 19.84 -18.66
C GLU A 541 12.18 20.00 -19.28
N LEU A 542 13.20 19.30 -18.76
CA LEU A 542 14.50 19.18 -19.44
C LEU A 542 14.40 18.45 -20.78
N ALA A 543 13.70 17.31 -20.84
CA ALA A 543 13.46 16.58 -22.08
C ALA A 543 12.59 17.36 -23.10
N ARG A 544 11.97 18.47 -22.66
CA ARG A 544 11.20 19.41 -23.49
C ARG A 544 11.96 20.69 -23.81
N HIS A 545 13.19 20.86 -23.29
CA HIS A 545 14.01 22.08 -23.34
C HIS A 545 13.38 23.33 -22.69
N GLU A 546 12.47 23.14 -21.72
CA GLU A 546 11.79 24.22 -20.98
C GLU A 546 12.60 24.55 -19.70
N ALA A 547 13.78 25.14 -19.90
CA ALA A 547 14.80 25.27 -18.85
C ALA A 547 14.49 26.29 -17.75
N ASP A 548 13.55 27.24 -17.94
CA ASP A 548 13.10 28.16 -16.88
C ASP A 548 12.11 27.44 -15.93
N GLU A 549 11.19 26.67 -16.49
CA GLU A 549 10.24 25.81 -15.80
C GLU A 549 10.97 24.72 -14.98
N ALA A 550 11.96 24.05 -15.58
CA ALA A 550 12.80 23.06 -14.90
C ALA A 550 13.49 23.63 -13.65
N LEU A 551 14.08 24.83 -13.72
CA LEU A 551 14.72 25.48 -12.56
C LEU A 551 13.68 25.83 -11.49
N ALA A 552 12.53 26.38 -11.87
CA ALA A 552 11.47 26.73 -10.91
C ALA A 552 10.92 25.49 -10.17
N LEU A 553 10.75 24.37 -10.88
CA LEU A 553 10.34 23.08 -10.30
C LEU A 553 11.38 22.53 -9.33
N GLY A 554 12.66 22.58 -9.69
CA GLY A 554 13.74 22.13 -8.83
C GLY A 554 13.95 23.00 -7.60
N GLU A 555 13.82 24.33 -7.68
CA GLU A 555 13.85 25.22 -6.51
C GLU A 555 12.72 24.90 -5.51
N MET A 556 11.51 24.61 -6.00
CA MET A 556 10.40 24.14 -5.17
C MET A 556 10.70 22.77 -4.54
N ALA A 557 11.26 21.81 -5.30
CA ALA A 557 11.68 20.50 -4.78
C ALA A 557 12.73 20.61 -3.66
N GLN A 558 13.74 21.47 -3.85
CA GLN A 558 14.80 21.71 -2.86
C GLN A 558 14.27 22.33 -1.56
N THR A 559 13.28 23.22 -1.66
CA THR A 559 12.58 23.79 -0.50
C THR A 559 11.83 22.70 0.28
N LEU A 560 11.06 21.86 -0.42
CA LEU A 560 10.32 20.75 0.19
C LEU A 560 11.23 19.68 0.79
N PHE A 561 12.38 19.37 0.18
CA PHE A 561 13.42 18.51 0.77
C PHE A 561 14.08 19.11 2.02
N ALA A 562 14.05 20.43 2.19
CA ALA A 562 14.51 21.07 3.42
C ALA A 562 13.47 20.93 4.55
N GLU A 563 12.18 21.07 4.22
CA GLU A 563 11.06 20.94 5.17
C GLU A 563 10.73 19.50 5.57
N SER A 564 11.01 18.52 4.71
CA SER A 564 10.70 17.10 4.94
C SER A 564 11.68 16.36 5.86
N GLN A 565 12.63 17.04 6.50
CA GLN A 565 13.70 16.37 7.27
C GLN A 565 13.13 15.71 8.54
N PRO A 566 13.19 14.38 8.68
CA PRO A 566 12.76 13.71 9.90
C PRO A 566 13.79 13.94 11.03
N VAL A 567 13.32 13.86 12.28
CA VAL A 567 14.21 13.84 13.45
C VAL A 567 14.96 12.51 13.55
N SER A 568 14.46 11.45 12.89
CA SER A 568 14.96 10.08 12.93
C SER A 568 15.68 9.63 11.65
N GLY A 569 16.92 10.09 11.46
CA GLY A 569 17.92 9.39 10.64
C GLY A 569 18.02 9.75 9.15
N ASP A 570 19.26 9.90 8.68
CA ASP A 570 19.64 10.11 7.27
C ASP A 570 19.55 8.77 6.49
N LEU A 571 18.35 8.35 6.08
CA LEU A 571 18.16 7.14 5.26
C LEU A 571 19.03 7.18 3.98
N PRO A 572 19.78 6.11 3.62
CA PRO A 572 20.70 6.11 2.47
C PRO A 572 20.02 6.54 1.16
N MET A 573 18.86 5.97 0.86
CA MET A 573 18.09 6.31 -0.36
C MET A 573 17.52 7.74 -0.31
N HIS A 574 17.26 8.30 0.87
CA HIS A 574 16.82 9.69 1.00
C HIS A 574 17.97 10.66 0.70
N ASN A 575 19.17 10.36 1.21
CA ASN A 575 20.37 11.13 0.86
C ASN A 575 20.62 11.12 -0.64
N TYR A 576 20.58 9.93 -1.26
CA TYR A 576 20.76 9.79 -2.69
C TYR A 576 19.73 10.61 -3.49
N ARG A 577 18.44 10.54 -3.15
CA ARG A 577 17.40 11.29 -3.89
C ARG A 577 17.57 12.81 -3.77
N ARG A 578 17.97 13.32 -2.61
CA ARG A 578 18.32 14.74 -2.41
C ARG A 578 19.54 15.14 -3.22
N GLY A 579 20.59 14.30 -3.22
CA GLY A 579 21.80 14.49 -4.01
C GLY A 579 21.52 14.48 -5.52
N TYR A 580 20.69 13.56 -5.99
CA TYR A 580 20.27 13.44 -7.39
C TYR A 580 19.47 14.66 -7.84
N SER A 581 18.55 15.16 -7.01
CA SER A 581 17.81 16.40 -7.27
C SER A 581 18.75 17.62 -7.41
N ALA A 582 19.76 17.73 -6.55
CA ALA A 582 20.80 18.77 -6.67
C ALA A 582 21.68 18.57 -7.92
N TYR A 583 21.99 17.33 -8.30
CA TYR A 583 22.68 17.02 -9.56
C TYR A 583 21.85 17.48 -10.76
N ARG A 584 20.55 17.19 -10.82
CA ARG A 584 19.69 17.67 -11.93
C ARG A 584 19.67 19.18 -12.06
N MET A 585 19.61 19.93 -10.95
CA MET A 585 19.74 21.39 -10.98
C MET A 585 21.07 21.86 -11.60
N GLY A 586 22.18 21.20 -11.27
CA GLY A 586 23.47 21.50 -11.89
C GLY A 586 23.52 21.16 -13.39
N VAL A 587 22.87 20.08 -13.81
CA VAL A 587 22.73 19.72 -15.23
C VAL A 587 21.95 20.79 -16.02
N VAL A 588 20.84 21.32 -15.47
CA VAL A 588 20.08 22.40 -16.13
C VAL A 588 20.97 23.63 -16.38
N HIS A 589 21.80 24.01 -15.40
CA HIS A 589 22.72 25.13 -15.57
C HIS A 589 23.86 24.82 -16.56
N ALA A 590 24.43 23.62 -16.54
CA ALA A 590 25.52 23.25 -17.44
C ALA A 590 25.07 23.12 -18.90
N VAL A 591 23.97 22.40 -19.16
CA VAL A 591 23.57 22.01 -20.52
C VAL A 591 22.69 23.06 -21.20
N GLU A 592 21.65 23.54 -20.51
CA GLU A 592 20.66 24.45 -21.11
C GLU A 592 21.05 25.95 -20.98
N ARG A 593 22.06 26.28 -20.16
CA ARG A 593 22.48 27.68 -19.91
C ARG A 593 23.96 27.98 -20.14
N ASP A 594 24.81 26.97 -20.36
CA ASP A 594 26.28 27.12 -20.42
C ASP A 594 26.87 27.79 -19.15
N ASP A 595 26.16 27.69 -18.02
CA ASP A 595 26.52 28.31 -16.73
C ASP A 595 27.18 27.28 -15.81
N HIS A 596 28.41 26.92 -16.17
CA HIS A 596 29.22 26.00 -15.39
C HIS A 596 29.58 26.51 -13.98
N VAL A 597 29.51 27.83 -13.73
CA VAL A 597 29.72 28.40 -12.39
C VAL A 597 28.59 27.94 -11.46
N ARG A 598 27.33 28.16 -11.86
CA ARG A 598 26.17 27.70 -11.09
C ARG A 598 26.04 26.18 -11.07
N ALA A 599 26.42 25.50 -12.15
CA ALA A 599 26.45 24.03 -12.17
C ALA A 599 27.35 23.48 -11.05
N VAL A 600 28.56 24.04 -10.89
CA VAL A 600 29.48 23.66 -9.80
C VAL A 600 28.91 23.99 -8.42
N GLU A 601 28.21 25.12 -8.23
CA GLU A 601 27.52 25.41 -6.94
C GLU A 601 26.51 24.32 -6.55
N TRP A 602 25.77 23.78 -7.51
CA TRP A 602 24.82 22.68 -7.30
C TRP A 602 25.51 21.33 -7.13
N PHE A 603 26.53 21.03 -7.94
CA PHE A 603 27.30 19.78 -7.82
C PHE A 603 28.03 19.68 -6.48
N ASN A 604 28.52 20.79 -5.93
CA ASN A 604 29.07 20.83 -4.56
C ASN A 604 28.04 20.43 -3.47
N ARG A 605 26.73 20.55 -3.74
CA ARG A 605 25.66 20.06 -2.85
C ARG A 605 25.31 18.60 -3.13
N ALA A 606 25.40 18.18 -4.39
CA ALA A 606 25.09 16.82 -4.85
C ALA A 606 26.12 15.78 -4.41
N THR A 607 27.41 16.01 -4.71
CA THR A 607 28.52 15.09 -4.47
C THR A 607 28.54 14.49 -3.05
N PRO A 608 28.53 15.26 -1.94
CA PRO A 608 28.61 14.69 -0.58
C PRO A 608 27.36 13.90 -0.14
N LEU A 609 26.30 13.89 -0.94
CA LEU A 609 25.11 13.06 -0.76
C LEU A 609 25.14 11.82 -1.66
N LEU A 610 25.57 11.98 -2.92
CA LEU A 610 25.69 10.90 -3.91
C LEU A 610 26.86 9.94 -3.62
N GLU A 611 27.88 10.37 -2.87
CA GLU A 611 29.02 9.54 -2.47
C GLU A 611 28.77 8.74 -1.18
N ARG A 612 27.61 8.92 -0.53
CA ARG A 612 27.27 8.14 0.66
C ARG A 612 26.97 6.68 0.27
N PRO A 613 27.42 5.70 1.06
CA PRO A 613 27.08 4.30 0.82
C PRO A 613 25.56 4.08 0.76
N VAL A 614 25.15 3.33 -0.24
CA VAL A 614 23.78 2.83 -0.46
C VAL A 614 23.82 1.30 -0.57
N PRO A 615 22.71 0.58 -0.35
CA PRO A 615 22.64 -0.84 -0.65
C PRO A 615 22.93 -1.09 -2.13
N ALA A 616 23.86 -2.00 -2.45
CA ALA A 616 24.33 -2.20 -3.82
C ALA A 616 23.19 -2.57 -4.80
N ALA A 617 22.19 -3.31 -4.34
CA ALA A 617 21.02 -3.69 -5.13
C ALA A 617 20.04 -2.54 -5.42
N SER A 618 20.29 -1.31 -4.94
CA SER A 618 19.34 -0.19 -5.02
C SER A 618 19.63 0.85 -6.09
N ILE A 619 20.84 0.90 -6.64
CA ILE A 619 21.27 1.94 -7.59
C ILE A 619 22.08 1.28 -8.69
N ASP A 620 21.71 1.55 -9.93
CA ASP A 620 22.53 1.18 -11.08
C ASP A 620 23.86 1.94 -11.04
N ALA A 621 24.96 1.18 -10.99
CA ALA A 621 26.31 1.72 -10.99
C ALA A 621 26.63 2.50 -12.27
N GLY A 622 26.05 2.10 -13.42
CA GLY A 622 26.24 2.78 -14.69
C GLY A 622 25.74 4.23 -14.63
N THR A 623 24.45 4.40 -14.35
CA THR A 623 23.78 5.70 -14.16
C THR A 623 24.47 6.57 -13.11
N GLN A 624 24.90 5.99 -11.99
CA GLN A 624 25.64 6.74 -10.96
C GLN A 624 27.02 7.18 -11.46
N GLY A 625 27.70 6.33 -12.24
CA GLY A 625 28.96 6.65 -12.87
C GLY A 625 28.86 7.78 -13.89
N GLU A 626 27.86 7.73 -14.77
CA GLU A 626 27.52 8.79 -15.72
C GLU A 626 27.28 10.13 -15.02
N ALA A 627 26.56 10.14 -13.90
CA ALA A 627 26.34 11.36 -13.12
C ALA A 627 27.66 11.98 -12.62
N PHE A 628 28.61 11.16 -12.14
CA PHE A 628 29.94 11.67 -11.73
C PHE A 628 30.76 12.18 -12.94
N VAL A 629 30.74 11.49 -14.08
CA VAL A 629 31.43 11.92 -15.31
C VAL A 629 30.83 13.23 -15.86
N SER A 630 29.50 13.35 -15.85
CA SER A 630 28.75 14.56 -16.21
C SER A 630 29.13 15.76 -15.34
N MET A 631 29.15 15.58 -14.02
CA MET A 631 29.59 16.64 -13.10
C MET A 631 31.04 17.08 -13.34
N ALA A 632 31.93 16.14 -13.65
CA ALA A 632 33.35 16.41 -13.86
C ALA A 632 33.63 17.43 -14.98
N VAL A 633 32.80 17.46 -16.05
CA VAL A 633 32.93 18.42 -17.16
C VAL A 633 32.83 19.87 -16.65
N SER A 634 31.86 20.15 -15.77
CA SER A 634 31.71 21.49 -15.21
C SER A 634 32.85 21.84 -14.25
N TYR A 635 33.34 20.91 -13.44
CA TYR A 635 34.53 21.14 -12.62
C TYR A 635 35.78 21.41 -13.48
N TRP A 636 35.92 20.77 -14.64
CA TRP A 636 37.03 21.03 -15.57
C TRP A 636 36.98 22.45 -16.14
N SER A 637 35.82 22.85 -16.68
CA SER A 637 35.62 24.20 -17.23
C SER A 637 35.84 25.32 -16.20
N GLN A 638 35.63 25.04 -14.91
CA GLN A 638 35.90 25.94 -13.80
C GLN A 638 37.32 25.83 -13.22
N SER A 639 38.26 25.25 -13.98
CA SER A 639 39.68 25.06 -13.61
C SER A 639 39.90 24.26 -12.32
N ASN A 640 38.93 23.45 -11.88
CA ASN A 640 39.05 22.54 -10.75
C ASN A 640 39.49 21.15 -11.23
N SER A 641 40.63 21.10 -11.93
CA SER A 641 41.16 19.90 -12.60
C SER A 641 41.33 18.70 -11.66
N ARG A 642 41.62 18.94 -10.37
CA ARG A 642 41.74 17.87 -9.37
C ARG A 642 40.42 17.16 -9.12
N GLU A 643 39.33 17.92 -8.97
CA GLU A 643 38.01 17.35 -8.67
C GLU A 643 37.38 16.73 -9.92
N ALA A 644 37.57 17.38 -11.07
CA ALA A 644 37.19 16.82 -12.36
C ALA A 644 37.83 15.44 -12.60
N LEU A 645 39.17 15.32 -12.51
CA LEU A 645 39.85 14.04 -12.65
C LEU A 645 39.36 13.00 -11.62
N ARG A 646 39.12 13.41 -10.37
CA ARG A 646 38.62 12.51 -9.33
C ARG A 646 37.26 11.94 -9.69
N LEU A 647 36.32 12.79 -10.10
CA LEU A 647 34.96 12.40 -10.47
C LEU A 647 34.91 11.60 -11.77
N THR A 648 35.69 11.97 -12.80
CA THR A 648 35.76 11.17 -14.04
C THR A 648 36.31 9.77 -13.76
N ASN A 649 37.38 9.62 -12.98
CA ASN A 649 37.93 8.29 -12.63
C ASN A 649 36.98 7.47 -11.74
N GLN A 650 36.30 8.12 -10.79
CA GLN A 650 35.30 7.47 -9.94
C GLN A 650 34.09 6.99 -10.74
N GLY A 651 33.57 7.83 -11.64
CA GLY A 651 32.47 7.49 -12.51
C GLY A 651 32.83 6.41 -13.53
N LEU A 652 34.01 6.54 -14.18
CA LEU A 652 34.55 5.52 -15.07
C LEU A 652 34.60 4.14 -14.39
N LYS A 653 35.13 4.05 -13.16
CA LYS A 653 35.19 2.78 -12.43
C LYS A 653 33.81 2.13 -12.23
N LEU A 654 32.79 2.93 -11.95
CA LEU A 654 31.42 2.44 -11.78
C LEU A 654 30.81 1.99 -13.11
N MET A 655 31.06 2.74 -14.20
CA MET A 655 30.64 2.37 -15.55
C MET A 655 31.35 1.10 -16.05
N GLU A 656 32.66 0.94 -15.79
CA GLU A 656 33.43 -0.27 -16.13
C GLU A 656 32.91 -1.50 -15.38
N GLN A 657 32.50 -1.32 -14.12
CA GLN A 657 31.82 -2.37 -13.38
C GLN A 657 30.46 -2.70 -14.01
N ALA A 658 29.62 -1.70 -14.31
CA ALA A 658 28.31 -1.92 -14.97
C ALA A 658 28.44 -2.63 -16.32
N VAL A 659 29.46 -2.32 -17.12
CA VAL A 659 29.77 -3.02 -18.38
C VAL A 659 30.25 -4.46 -18.13
N THR A 660 31.00 -4.71 -17.06
CA THR A 660 31.45 -6.06 -16.67
C THR A 660 30.30 -6.92 -16.17
N ASP A 661 29.39 -6.31 -15.40
CA ASP A 661 28.20 -6.94 -14.83
C ASP A 661 27.05 -7.06 -15.87
N GLY A 662 27.19 -6.40 -17.03
CA GLY A 662 26.27 -6.49 -18.16
C GLY A 662 25.07 -5.53 -18.13
N SER A 663 25.01 -4.59 -17.16
CA SER A 663 23.94 -3.59 -17.03
C SER A 663 24.15 -2.33 -17.87
N MET A 664 25.31 -2.17 -18.51
CA MET A 664 25.66 -1.03 -19.37
C MET A 664 26.36 -1.49 -20.65
N GLU A 665 26.08 -0.83 -21.77
CA GLU A 665 26.77 -1.08 -23.03
C GLU A 665 28.23 -0.60 -22.98
N ALA A 666 29.18 -1.41 -23.48
CA ALA A 666 30.59 -1.06 -23.50
C ALA A 666 30.90 0.25 -24.23
N ALA A 667 30.06 0.64 -25.20
CA ALA A 667 30.13 1.91 -25.91
C ALA A 667 30.08 3.15 -24.98
N ALA A 668 29.36 3.07 -23.85
CA ALA A 668 29.24 4.17 -22.89
C ALA A 668 30.59 4.59 -22.29
N LEU A 669 31.57 3.68 -22.24
CA LEU A 669 32.93 3.97 -21.76
C LEU A 669 33.72 4.91 -22.67
N ALA A 670 33.31 5.11 -23.93
CA ALA A 670 33.94 6.06 -24.83
C ALA A 670 34.00 7.48 -24.24
N ILE A 671 32.91 7.92 -23.61
CA ILE A 671 32.75 9.27 -23.05
C ILE A 671 33.75 9.56 -21.92
N PRO A 672 33.81 8.78 -20.81
CA PRO A 672 34.80 9.02 -19.76
C PRO A 672 36.24 8.86 -20.24
N TYR A 673 36.54 7.90 -21.12
CA TYR A 673 37.89 7.76 -21.69
C TYR A 673 38.28 8.96 -22.58
N GLY A 674 37.37 9.46 -23.41
CA GLY A 674 37.57 10.68 -24.21
C GLY A 674 37.78 11.92 -23.35
N ASN A 675 36.99 12.07 -22.28
CA ASN A 675 37.17 13.12 -21.29
C ASN A 675 38.55 13.05 -20.63
N LEU A 676 38.98 11.88 -20.15
CA LEU A 676 40.32 11.70 -19.58
C LEU A 676 41.42 11.99 -20.60
N ALA A 677 41.26 11.61 -21.86
CA ALA A 677 42.25 11.89 -22.91
C ALA A 677 42.51 13.40 -23.04
N ALA A 678 41.44 14.19 -23.18
CA ALA A 678 41.53 15.66 -23.24
C ALA A 678 42.14 16.27 -21.97
N MET A 679 41.73 15.79 -20.78
CA MET A 679 42.25 16.26 -19.50
C MET A 679 43.76 16.00 -19.34
N HIS A 680 44.24 14.82 -19.73
CA HIS A 680 45.66 14.48 -19.65
C HIS A 680 46.51 15.22 -20.71
N GLU A 681 45.95 15.50 -21.89
CA GLU A 681 46.65 16.30 -22.92
C GLU A 681 46.90 17.74 -22.42
N GLU A 682 45.88 18.38 -21.85
CA GLU A 682 45.98 19.75 -21.30
C GLU A 682 46.91 19.82 -20.07
N LEU A 683 47.00 18.76 -19.27
CA LEU A 683 47.93 18.65 -18.15
C LEU A 683 49.38 18.30 -18.55
N GLY A 684 49.64 18.04 -19.84
CA GLY A 684 50.97 17.72 -20.33
C GLY A 684 51.42 16.28 -20.07
N ASP A 685 50.48 15.34 -19.99
CA ASP A 685 50.71 13.90 -19.87
C ASP A 685 50.31 13.16 -21.18
N PRO A 686 51.13 13.27 -22.24
CA PRO A 686 50.77 12.77 -23.57
C PRO A 686 50.75 11.24 -23.67
N GLU A 687 51.42 10.52 -22.77
CA GLU A 687 51.37 9.06 -22.74
C GLU A 687 50.00 8.58 -22.26
N GLN A 688 49.52 9.12 -21.13
CA GLN A 688 48.21 8.80 -20.59
C GLN A 688 47.07 9.33 -21.48
N ALA A 689 47.22 10.53 -22.05
CA ALA A 689 46.25 11.09 -22.99
C ALA A 689 46.04 10.17 -24.21
N LYS A 690 47.14 9.70 -24.81
CA LYS A 690 47.10 8.79 -25.97
C LYS A 690 46.49 7.44 -25.61
N TRP A 691 46.81 6.88 -24.45
CA TRP A 691 46.23 5.62 -23.99
C TRP A 691 44.72 5.72 -23.78
N CYS A 692 44.25 6.80 -23.14
CA CYS A 692 42.81 7.08 -22.98
C CYS A 692 42.11 7.26 -24.34
N ALA A 693 42.72 7.98 -25.30
CA ALA A 693 42.16 8.17 -26.64
C ALA A 693 42.06 6.86 -27.44
N GLU A 694 43.05 5.97 -27.33
CA GLU A 694 43.02 4.63 -27.94
C GLU A 694 41.90 3.74 -27.35
N LEU A 695 41.61 3.88 -26.06
CA LEU A 695 40.48 3.19 -25.43
C LEU A 695 39.13 3.80 -25.81
N ALA A 696 39.01 5.13 -25.85
CA ALA A 696 37.79 5.80 -26.27
C ALA A 696 37.36 5.36 -27.67
N ALA A 697 38.25 5.45 -28.66
CA ALA A 697 38.00 5.02 -30.03
C ALA A 697 37.65 3.52 -30.12
N ARG A 698 38.28 2.66 -29.30
CA ARG A 698 37.96 1.22 -29.26
C ARG A 698 36.54 0.95 -28.76
N TYR A 699 36.04 1.73 -27.82
CA TYR A 699 34.67 1.61 -27.32
C TYR A 699 33.65 2.25 -28.28
N GLU A 700 33.97 3.36 -28.95
CA GLU A 700 33.15 3.90 -30.06
C GLU A 700 32.98 2.86 -31.19
N ASP A 701 34.07 2.24 -31.64
CA ASP A 701 34.05 1.19 -32.65
C ASP A 701 33.20 -0.02 -32.23
N SER A 702 33.02 -0.26 -30.93
CA SER A 702 32.19 -1.36 -30.41
C SER A 702 30.68 -1.10 -30.54
N ALA A 703 30.26 0.16 -30.68
CA ALA A 703 28.85 0.54 -30.93
C ALA A 703 28.39 0.28 -32.38
N THR A 704 29.32 -0.02 -33.30
CA THR A 704 29.05 -0.14 -34.75
C THR A 704 29.04 -1.58 -35.27
N LYS A 705 29.02 -2.57 -34.37
CA LYS A 705 29.08 -4.01 -34.68
C LYS A 705 27.94 -4.77 -34.02
#